data_AF-A0AAN6REC9-F1
#
_entry.id   AF-A0AAN6REC9-F1
#
_cell.length_a   1.000
_cell.length_b   1.000
_cell.length_c   1.000
_cell.angle_alpha   90.00
_cell.angle_beta   90.00
_cell.angle_gamma   90.00
#
_symmetry.space_group_name_H-M   'P 1'
#
loop_
_entity.id
_entity.type
_entity.pdbx_description
1 polymer ?
#
loop_
_entity_poly.entity_id
_entity_poly.type
_entity_poly.pdbx_seq_one_letter_code
_entity_poly.pdbx_strand_id
1 'polypeptide(L)'
;MRFAHLALLVSLAGASPFDTSSLSIPTHSGVSYDGYHIFSITPSSVHEARDLVKRFSRYHTHPIRDALSVAIPPSDVAAFESLGLNARLVNADLGAHIRSIDSMPHSYDRTLHKRGELPSLSWFDSYHPYVDHLDYWDDLVNAFSKNAKKFSIGKSYENRTIYAYHLFGDETDGGYQTEAAEKTQKPVVLWHATVHAREWISTMVIEYLAYQLIDGYKSGDANATAFLDHYDFYFVPFHNPDGFVYTQTNDRLWRKNRQPRPSLNTTCIGTDGNRNWKFEWDAEPPEGGSTPDPCGQTYRGEAPGDTPENAALDALSAKLAAQGTGLRSFIDFHSYGQLVLTPWGYSCDPLPETIDRMVYVANGTARAIEAASERGSDYQAGPGCQILYFSTGNSRDHHHAVHGANHSWTLELSPIDARGGGFVLDPKEIWSVVKEQWAEKMAKLTVHHLQIGQGERIPFLLEELGIPYEIKLYQRDPFFSPPELKEKHPMGASPLLEDATSDPENPLLLAESGAIVDYIINKYGNGKLSLPPSHPNYADYLYWLHFSNGNLQPTIFRRFQARMMAADQQDPRYQNTDERVKRAIGHINDRLSSNKYLAGSEFTAADVMTMWCFTTMRQFEPIDLTEYTGILEWLKRVAERPAYQAAMKRSEPDLDLEAGISAKGPPAFVPKK
;
A
#
# COMPACT_ATOMS: atom_id res chain seq x y z
N MET A 1 38.99 -60.44 28.35
CA MET A 1 39.85 -60.84 27.21
C MET A 1 39.07 -60.59 25.93
N ARG A 2 39.53 -60.04 24.82
CA ARG A 2 40.69 -59.21 24.42
C ARG A 2 40.49 -59.06 22.88
N PHE A 3 40.69 -57.85 22.33
CA PHE A 3 40.92 -57.50 20.90
C PHE A 3 39.71 -57.55 19.92
N ALA A 4 39.33 -56.48 19.21
CA ALA A 4 40.03 -55.65 18.18
C ALA A 4 40.24 -56.45 16.86
N HIS A 5 40.08 -55.99 15.61
CA HIS A 5 40.22 -54.71 14.89
C HIS A 5 39.50 -54.87 13.50
N LEU A 6 38.84 -53.85 12.93
CA LEU A 6 39.34 -52.89 11.91
C LEU A 6 39.74 -53.50 10.54
N ALA A 7 39.08 -53.07 9.44
CA ALA A 7 39.75 -52.57 8.21
C ALA A 7 38.76 -52.13 7.10
N LEU A 8 39.05 -50.94 6.55
CA LEU A 8 38.51 -50.27 5.36
C LEU A 8 38.71 -51.07 4.05
N LEU A 9 37.94 -50.73 3.00
CA LEU A 9 38.48 -50.44 1.66
C LEU A 9 37.53 -49.56 0.82
N VAL A 10 38.15 -48.70 0.01
CA VAL A 10 37.63 -47.55 -0.74
C VAL A 10 37.62 -47.86 -2.25
N SER A 11 36.92 -47.02 -3.03
CA SER A 11 37.09 -46.70 -4.47
C SER A 11 36.53 -47.70 -5.50
N LEU A 12 36.01 -47.34 -6.68
CA LEU A 12 35.91 -46.09 -7.46
C LEU A 12 34.89 -46.27 -8.61
N ALA A 13 34.52 -45.16 -9.24
CA ALA A 13 33.55 -44.98 -10.32
C ALA A 13 33.77 -45.82 -11.60
N GLY A 14 32.67 -46.10 -12.29
CA GLY A 14 32.62 -46.44 -13.72
C GLY A 14 31.45 -45.70 -14.37
N ALA A 15 31.75 -44.85 -15.35
CA ALA A 15 30.80 -44.05 -16.11
C ALA A 15 30.49 -44.69 -17.48
N SER A 16 29.33 -44.31 -18.04
CA SER A 16 28.91 -44.29 -19.46
C SER A 16 27.75 -45.25 -19.82
N PRO A 17 27.04 -45.02 -20.94
CA PRO A 17 26.32 -43.79 -21.33
C PRO A 17 24.90 -44.10 -21.89
N PHE A 18 24.04 -43.08 -21.97
CA PHE A 18 22.77 -43.00 -22.73
C PHE A 18 21.91 -44.27 -22.90
N ASP A 19 20.77 -44.31 -22.20
CA ASP A 19 19.57 -44.95 -22.75
C ASP A 19 18.34 -44.06 -22.47
N THR A 20 17.80 -43.49 -23.54
CA THR A 20 16.58 -42.70 -23.55
C THR A 20 15.39 -43.65 -23.66
N SER A 21 14.79 -43.99 -22.52
CA SER A 21 13.44 -44.55 -22.49
C SER A 21 12.68 -43.91 -21.33
N SER A 22 11.43 -43.54 -21.63
CA SER A 22 10.46 -42.85 -20.78
C SER A 22 10.54 -43.25 -19.30
N LEU A 23 11.13 -42.38 -18.48
CA LEU A 23 11.05 -42.48 -17.03
C LEU A 23 9.64 -42.08 -16.61
N SER A 24 8.82 -43.10 -16.36
CA SER A 24 7.64 -42.99 -15.51
C SER A 24 8.05 -42.31 -14.19
N ILE A 25 7.40 -41.18 -13.90
CA ILE A 25 7.54 -40.43 -12.65
C ILE A 25 7.34 -41.41 -11.48
N PRO A 26 8.29 -41.53 -10.53
CA PRO A 26 8.07 -42.34 -9.35
C PRO A 26 6.90 -41.77 -8.56
N THR A 27 5.91 -42.61 -8.22
CA THR A 27 4.81 -42.25 -7.33
C THR A 27 5.36 -41.74 -6.00
N HIS A 28 5.16 -40.45 -5.71
CA HIS A 28 5.69 -39.73 -4.55
C HIS A 28 5.23 -40.33 -3.20
N SER A 29 6.17 -40.55 -2.28
CA SER A 29 5.91 -40.81 -0.86
C SER A 29 5.64 -39.51 -0.07
N GLY A 30 4.83 -38.61 -0.63
CA GLY A 30 4.44 -37.33 -0.02
C GLY A 30 3.21 -37.47 0.90
N VAL A 31 2.92 -36.43 1.68
CA VAL A 31 1.68 -36.32 2.45
C VAL A 31 0.51 -36.23 1.47
N SER A 32 -0.40 -37.20 1.51
CA SER A 32 -1.66 -37.12 0.77
C SER A 32 -2.70 -36.37 1.60
N TYR A 33 -3.36 -35.42 0.96
CA TYR A 33 -4.48 -34.65 1.53
C TYR A 33 -5.85 -35.21 1.12
N ASP A 34 -5.89 -36.43 0.57
CA ASP A 34 -7.12 -37.03 0.07
C ASP A 34 -8.15 -37.22 1.19
N GLY A 35 -9.33 -36.66 0.98
CA GLY A 35 -10.42 -36.65 1.96
C GLY A 35 -10.15 -35.81 3.21
N TYR A 36 -9.09 -34.99 3.24
CA TYR A 36 -8.93 -34.02 4.32
C TYR A 36 -10.04 -32.97 4.23
N HIS A 37 -10.68 -32.71 5.38
CA HIS A 37 -11.68 -31.67 5.51
C HIS A 37 -11.03 -30.37 6.00
N ILE A 38 -11.35 -29.25 5.35
CA ILE A 38 -11.06 -27.92 5.90
C ILE A 38 -12.28 -27.42 6.65
N PHE A 39 -12.12 -27.17 7.94
CA PHE A 39 -13.14 -26.52 8.77
C PHE A 39 -12.71 -25.09 9.12
N SER A 40 -13.70 -24.21 9.20
CA SER A 40 -13.56 -22.85 9.74
C SER A 40 -14.35 -22.77 11.03
N ILE A 41 -13.66 -22.60 12.16
CA ILE A 41 -14.23 -22.54 13.50
C ILE A 41 -14.37 -21.08 13.91
N THR A 42 -15.56 -20.66 14.32
CA THR A 42 -15.82 -19.31 14.82
C THR A 42 -15.81 -19.33 16.37
N PRO A 43 -14.73 -18.91 17.03
CA PRO A 43 -14.69 -18.79 18.49
C PRO A 43 -15.70 -17.76 19.00
N SER A 44 -16.26 -18.03 20.18
CA SER A 44 -17.15 -17.13 20.91
C SER A 44 -16.43 -16.02 21.68
N SER A 45 -15.11 -16.16 21.88
CA SER A 45 -14.28 -15.20 22.57
C SER A 45 -12.80 -15.34 22.19
N VAL A 46 -12.01 -14.31 22.47
CA VAL A 46 -10.55 -14.33 22.28
C VAL A 46 -9.88 -15.43 23.13
N HIS A 47 -10.43 -15.74 24.30
CA HIS A 47 -9.94 -16.82 25.14
C HIS A 47 -10.14 -18.19 24.47
N GLU A 48 -11.34 -18.44 23.93
CA GLU A 48 -11.62 -19.67 23.18
C GLU A 48 -10.75 -19.77 21.92
N ALA A 49 -10.55 -18.67 21.18
CA ALA A 49 -9.68 -18.65 20.01
C ALA A 49 -8.28 -19.19 20.33
N ARG A 50 -7.69 -18.75 21.45
CA ARG A 50 -6.39 -19.22 21.94
C ARG A 50 -6.40 -20.70 22.29
N ASP A 51 -7.42 -21.15 23.01
CA ASP A 51 -7.53 -22.55 23.41
C ASP A 51 -7.69 -23.47 22.21
N LEU A 52 -8.43 -23.04 21.18
CA LEU A 52 -8.55 -23.77 19.92
C LEU A 52 -7.22 -23.87 19.19
N VAL A 53 -6.45 -22.78 19.07
CA VAL A 53 -5.11 -22.81 18.45
C VAL A 53 -4.19 -23.79 19.17
N LYS A 54 -4.20 -23.79 20.51
CA LYS A 54 -3.40 -24.75 21.32
C LYS A 54 -3.89 -26.19 21.12
N ARG A 55 -5.21 -26.39 21.18
CA ARG A 55 -5.86 -27.70 21.05
C ARG A 55 -5.58 -28.37 19.70
N PHE A 56 -5.61 -27.58 18.62
CA PHE A 56 -5.40 -28.08 17.26
C PHE A 56 -3.98 -27.86 16.74
N SER A 57 -3.03 -27.53 17.61
CA SER A 57 -1.61 -27.24 17.24
C SER A 57 -0.89 -28.34 16.46
N ARG A 58 -1.40 -29.59 16.51
CA ARG A 58 -0.88 -30.74 15.75
C ARG A 58 -1.39 -30.81 14.30
N TYR A 59 -2.43 -30.07 13.97
CA TYR A 59 -3.00 -29.97 12.62
C TYR A 59 -2.48 -28.72 11.91
N HIS A 60 -2.71 -28.62 10.60
CA HIS A 60 -2.49 -27.36 9.89
C HIS A 60 -3.58 -26.38 10.27
N THR A 61 -3.23 -25.39 11.09
CA THR A 61 -4.12 -24.32 11.52
C THR A 61 -3.69 -22.97 10.95
N HIS A 62 -4.67 -22.08 10.77
CA HIS A 62 -4.43 -20.69 10.46
C HIS A 62 -5.52 -19.82 11.11
N PRO A 63 -5.20 -19.07 12.19
CA PRO A 63 -6.09 -18.07 12.73
C PRO A 63 -6.14 -16.88 11.78
N ILE A 64 -7.34 -16.49 11.38
CA ILE A 64 -7.55 -15.40 10.43
C ILE A 64 -8.88 -14.67 10.72
N ARG A 65 -8.82 -13.35 10.79
CA ARG A 65 -9.95 -12.49 11.20
C ARG A 65 -10.59 -13.03 12.48
N ASP A 66 -11.86 -13.43 12.42
CA ASP A 66 -12.66 -13.95 13.52
C ASP A 66 -12.79 -15.47 13.54
N ALA A 67 -11.95 -16.20 12.80
CA ALA A 67 -12.03 -17.65 12.65
C ALA A 67 -10.68 -18.37 12.77
N LEU A 68 -10.74 -19.67 13.10
CA LEU A 68 -9.63 -20.61 12.99
C LEU A 68 -9.91 -21.58 11.84
N SER A 69 -9.10 -21.51 10.79
CA SER A 69 -9.08 -22.55 9.76
C SER A 69 -8.25 -23.75 10.25
N VAL A 70 -8.75 -24.96 10.06
CA VAL A 70 -8.07 -26.21 10.43
C VAL A 70 -8.28 -27.31 9.39
N ALA A 71 -7.21 -27.98 8.99
CA ALA A 71 -7.24 -29.16 8.12
C ALA A 71 -7.29 -30.45 8.95
N ILE A 72 -8.37 -31.21 8.82
CA ILE A 72 -8.66 -32.43 9.59
C ILE A 72 -8.55 -33.65 8.66
N PRO A 73 -7.72 -34.66 8.98
CA PRO A 73 -7.62 -35.87 8.17
C PRO A 73 -8.92 -36.71 8.24
N PRO A 74 -9.23 -37.51 7.21
CA PRO A 74 -10.46 -38.30 7.15
C PRO A 74 -10.71 -39.18 8.39
N SER A 75 -9.64 -39.73 8.98
CA SER A 75 -9.72 -40.57 10.20
C SER A 75 -10.24 -39.82 11.43
N ASP A 76 -10.10 -38.50 11.45
CA ASP A 76 -10.36 -37.68 12.63
C ASP A 76 -11.64 -36.85 12.49
N VAL A 77 -12.27 -36.82 11.32
CA VAL A 77 -13.47 -36.00 11.04
C VAL A 77 -14.61 -36.30 12.02
N ALA A 78 -14.95 -37.57 12.22
CA ALA A 78 -16.04 -37.94 13.13
C ALA A 78 -15.74 -37.53 14.58
N ALA A 79 -14.48 -37.66 15.01
CA ALA A 79 -14.05 -37.23 16.35
C ALA A 79 -14.10 -35.70 16.47
N PHE A 80 -13.68 -34.97 15.43
CA PHE A 80 -13.75 -33.50 15.36
C PHE A 80 -15.20 -33.00 15.43
N GLU A 81 -16.11 -33.57 14.64
CA GLU A 81 -17.53 -33.18 14.61
C GLU A 81 -18.22 -33.47 15.96
N SER A 82 -17.84 -34.55 16.64
CA SER A 82 -18.36 -34.89 17.97
C SER A 82 -18.04 -33.85 19.05
N LEU A 83 -17.10 -32.94 18.79
CA LEU A 83 -16.75 -31.85 19.72
C LEU A 83 -17.84 -30.77 19.81
N GLY A 84 -18.77 -30.71 18.85
CA GLY A 84 -19.88 -29.75 18.86
C GLY A 84 -19.43 -28.28 18.75
N LEU A 85 -18.27 -28.03 18.14
CA LEU A 85 -17.76 -26.67 17.92
C LEU A 85 -18.63 -25.93 16.90
N ASN A 86 -18.67 -24.60 16.98
CA ASN A 86 -19.24 -23.75 15.93
C ASN A 86 -18.31 -23.74 14.71
N ALA A 87 -18.37 -24.81 13.93
CA ALA A 87 -17.48 -25.07 12.80
C ALA A 87 -18.27 -25.25 11.50
N ARG A 88 -17.80 -24.60 10.44
CA ARG A 88 -18.33 -24.76 9.08
C ARG A 88 -17.35 -25.58 8.25
N LEU A 89 -17.84 -26.63 7.58
CA LEU A 89 -17.09 -27.33 6.54
C LEU A 89 -16.91 -26.42 5.32
N VAL A 90 -15.65 -26.17 4.95
CA VAL A 90 -15.26 -25.32 3.82
C VAL A 90 -14.89 -26.15 2.59
N ASN A 91 -14.17 -27.26 2.80
CA ASN A 91 -13.79 -28.19 1.75
C ASN A 91 -13.81 -29.61 2.32
N ALA A 92 -14.44 -30.55 1.61
CA ALA A 92 -14.57 -31.96 2.02
C ALA A 92 -13.47 -32.87 1.44
N ASP A 93 -12.65 -32.39 0.51
CA ASP A 93 -11.52 -33.13 -0.05
C ASP A 93 -10.46 -32.15 -0.55
N LEU A 94 -9.58 -31.73 0.37
CA LEU A 94 -8.45 -30.87 0.02
C LEU A 94 -7.53 -31.53 -1.02
N GLY A 95 -7.34 -32.84 -0.97
CA GLY A 95 -6.50 -33.57 -1.92
C GLY A 95 -7.04 -33.53 -3.35
N ALA A 96 -8.36 -33.64 -3.52
CA ALA A 96 -9.00 -33.42 -4.81
C ALA A 96 -8.79 -31.97 -5.31
N HIS A 97 -8.91 -30.98 -4.42
CA HIS A 97 -8.66 -29.58 -4.78
C HIS A 97 -7.20 -29.34 -5.21
N ILE A 98 -6.22 -29.83 -4.44
CA ILE A 98 -4.79 -29.73 -4.78
C ILE A 98 -4.52 -30.36 -6.15
N ARG A 99 -4.99 -31.59 -6.41
CA ARG A 99 -4.82 -32.23 -7.72
C ARG A 99 -5.44 -31.45 -8.87
N SER A 100 -6.58 -30.80 -8.64
CA SER A 100 -7.21 -29.98 -9.67
C SER A 100 -6.31 -28.81 -10.09
N ILE A 101 -5.60 -28.20 -9.13
CA ILE A 101 -4.62 -27.14 -9.38
C ILE A 101 -3.36 -27.71 -10.04
N ASP A 102 -2.80 -28.80 -9.50
CA ASP A 102 -1.56 -29.41 -10.00
C ASP A 102 -1.71 -29.99 -11.42
N SER A 103 -2.93 -30.31 -11.85
CA SER A 103 -3.21 -30.82 -13.20
C SER A 103 -3.13 -29.78 -14.32
N MET A 104 -3.05 -28.49 -13.99
CA MET A 104 -2.89 -27.43 -14.98
C MET A 104 -1.46 -27.43 -15.58
N PRO A 105 -1.24 -26.95 -16.81
CA PRO A 105 0.10 -26.84 -17.37
C PRO A 105 0.90 -25.76 -16.63
N HIS A 106 2.10 -26.10 -16.13
CA HIS A 106 2.90 -25.23 -15.25
C HIS A 106 4.31 -24.93 -15.76
N SER A 107 4.65 -25.31 -16.99
CA SER A 107 6.02 -25.15 -17.50
C SER A 107 6.27 -23.75 -18.05
N TYR A 108 7.33 -23.10 -17.58
CA TYR A 108 7.78 -21.83 -18.12
C TYR A 108 8.37 -21.99 -19.53
N ASP A 109 7.66 -21.50 -20.54
CA ASP A 109 8.11 -21.53 -21.93
C ASP A 109 8.97 -20.29 -22.27
N ARG A 110 10.29 -20.47 -22.14
CA ARG A 110 11.28 -19.43 -22.47
C ARG A 110 11.39 -19.11 -23.96
N THR A 111 10.67 -19.83 -24.83
CA THR A 111 10.63 -19.52 -26.27
C THR A 111 9.65 -18.39 -26.61
N LEU A 112 8.79 -18.01 -25.66
CA LEU A 112 7.78 -16.95 -25.85
C LEU A 112 8.37 -15.53 -25.79
N HIS A 113 9.62 -15.37 -25.37
CA HIS A 113 10.35 -14.10 -25.37
C HIS A 113 11.77 -14.27 -25.89
N LYS A 114 12.40 -13.19 -26.36
CA LYS A 114 13.82 -13.21 -26.73
C LYS A 114 14.69 -12.85 -25.53
N ARG A 115 15.93 -13.30 -25.55
CA ARG A 115 16.93 -12.90 -24.56
C ARG A 115 17.08 -11.38 -24.52
N GLY A 116 16.87 -10.76 -23.36
CA GLY A 116 16.94 -9.32 -23.15
C GLY A 116 15.59 -8.58 -23.32
N GLU A 117 14.55 -9.30 -23.74
CA GLU A 117 13.15 -8.85 -23.64
C GLU A 117 12.56 -9.34 -22.30
N LEU A 118 11.49 -8.69 -21.86
CA LEU A 118 10.75 -9.13 -20.68
C LEU A 118 10.12 -10.51 -20.93
N PRO A 119 10.03 -11.38 -19.91
CA PRO A 119 9.31 -12.65 -20.00
C PRO A 119 7.86 -12.49 -20.47
N SER A 120 7.31 -13.53 -21.08
CA SER A 120 5.88 -13.53 -21.42
C SER A 120 5.00 -13.38 -20.17
N LEU A 121 3.97 -12.54 -20.27
CA LEU A 121 2.96 -12.32 -19.23
C LEU A 121 2.18 -13.59 -18.88
N SER A 122 2.16 -14.61 -19.75
CA SER A 122 1.61 -15.95 -19.47
C SER A 122 2.21 -16.63 -18.24
N TRP A 123 3.35 -16.13 -17.74
CA TRP A 123 3.89 -16.51 -16.44
C TRP A 123 2.85 -16.40 -15.31
N PHE A 124 1.95 -15.42 -15.38
CA PHE A 124 0.92 -15.22 -14.36
C PHE A 124 -0.35 -16.04 -14.58
N ASP A 125 -0.36 -16.95 -15.56
CA ASP A 125 -1.49 -17.88 -15.79
C ASP A 125 -1.48 -19.06 -14.80
N SER A 126 -0.34 -19.36 -14.16
CA SER A 126 -0.24 -20.48 -13.24
C SER A 126 0.87 -20.36 -12.19
N TYR A 127 0.96 -21.35 -11.29
CA TYR A 127 2.10 -21.51 -10.37
C TYR A 127 3.20 -22.35 -11.00
N HIS A 128 4.45 -22.14 -10.59
CA HIS A 128 5.61 -22.73 -11.24
C HIS A 128 6.52 -23.51 -10.28
N PRO A 129 7.25 -24.54 -10.78
CA PRO A 129 8.33 -25.17 -10.03
C PRO A 129 9.41 -24.16 -9.62
N TYR A 130 10.05 -24.35 -8.45
CA TYR A 130 11.10 -23.46 -7.96
C TYR A 130 12.19 -23.12 -8.98
N VAL A 131 12.59 -24.09 -9.80
CA VAL A 131 13.63 -23.88 -10.83
C VAL A 131 13.17 -22.90 -11.92
N ASP A 132 11.89 -22.94 -12.30
CA ASP A 132 11.32 -22.04 -13.30
C ASP A 132 11.28 -20.60 -12.77
N HIS A 133 11.03 -20.40 -11.47
CA HIS A 133 11.13 -19.09 -10.84
C HIS A 133 12.55 -18.52 -10.91
N LEU A 134 13.58 -19.33 -10.69
CA LEU A 134 14.97 -18.88 -10.82
C LEU A 134 15.30 -18.44 -12.25
N ASP A 135 14.79 -19.18 -13.24
CA ASP A 135 14.92 -18.86 -14.66
C ASP A 135 14.15 -17.58 -15.04
N TYR A 136 12.93 -17.41 -14.52
CA TYR A 136 12.11 -16.20 -14.72
C TYR A 136 12.82 -14.95 -14.20
N TRP A 137 13.37 -15.01 -12.98
CA TRP A 137 14.14 -13.91 -12.41
C TRP A 137 15.44 -13.63 -13.19
N ASP A 138 16.11 -14.66 -13.70
CA ASP A 138 17.27 -14.47 -14.58
C ASP A 138 16.87 -13.75 -15.88
N ASP A 139 15.71 -14.07 -16.43
CA ASP A 139 15.19 -13.39 -17.62
C ASP A 139 14.76 -11.93 -17.32
N LEU A 140 14.14 -11.64 -16.17
CA LEU A 140 13.88 -10.25 -15.72
C LEU A 140 15.17 -9.44 -15.60
N VAL A 141 16.20 -9.99 -14.93
CA VAL A 141 17.50 -9.31 -14.78
C VAL A 141 18.17 -9.10 -16.14
N ASN A 142 18.11 -10.09 -17.03
CA ASN A 142 18.64 -9.94 -18.39
C ASN A 142 17.90 -8.86 -19.19
N ALA A 143 16.58 -8.77 -19.04
CA ALA A 143 15.74 -7.75 -19.67
C ALA A 143 16.07 -6.32 -19.22
N PHE A 144 16.66 -6.18 -18.03
CA PHE A 144 17.00 -4.91 -17.40
C PHE A 144 18.48 -4.83 -16.98
N SER A 145 19.37 -5.48 -17.72
CA SER A 145 20.76 -5.77 -17.31
C SER A 145 21.65 -4.57 -16.95
N LYS A 146 21.31 -3.34 -17.38
CA LYS A 146 22.03 -2.12 -16.98
C LYS A 146 21.63 -1.61 -15.59
N ASN A 147 20.43 -1.97 -15.16
CA ASN A 147 19.68 -1.39 -14.05
C ASN A 147 19.16 -2.48 -13.08
N ALA A 148 19.64 -3.72 -13.23
CA ALA A 148 19.28 -4.87 -12.41
C ALA A 148 20.52 -5.71 -12.04
N LYS A 149 20.55 -6.23 -10.82
CA LYS A 149 21.60 -7.17 -10.35
C LYS A 149 21.00 -8.31 -9.54
N LYS A 150 21.41 -9.54 -9.85
CA LYS A 150 21.19 -10.73 -9.02
C LYS A 150 22.43 -11.01 -8.17
N PHE A 151 22.27 -11.29 -6.89
CA PHE A 151 23.38 -11.69 -6.01
C PHE A 151 22.92 -12.63 -4.90
N SER A 152 23.87 -13.40 -4.36
CA SER A 152 23.62 -14.30 -3.23
C SER A 152 23.69 -13.53 -1.91
N ILE A 153 22.73 -13.76 -1.01
CA ILE A 153 22.75 -13.23 0.36
C ILE A 153 23.06 -14.28 1.42
N GLY A 154 23.05 -15.55 1.03
CA GLY A 154 23.35 -16.66 1.93
C GLY A 154 22.91 -18.00 1.36
N LYS A 155 22.94 -19.01 2.23
CA LYS A 155 22.45 -20.36 1.95
C LYS A 155 21.35 -20.71 2.95
N SER A 156 20.32 -21.40 2.49
CA SER A 156 19.35 -22.07 3.35
C SER A 156 19.97 -23.28 4.07
N TYR A 157 19.22 -23.92 4.97
CA TYR A 157 19.69 -25.11 5.67
C TYR A 157 20.11 -26.25 4.73
N GLU A 158 19.31 -26.56 3.71
CA GLU A 158 19.60 -27.60 2.70
C GLU A 158 20.52 -27.07 1.57
N ASN A 159 21.27 -25.99 1.83
CA ASN A 159 22.32 -25.44 0.98
C ASN A 159 21.85 -24.84 -0.37
N ARG A 160 20.57 -24.46 -0.48
CA ARG A 160 20.08 -23.67 -1.63
C ARG A 160 20.53 -22.22 -1.48
N THR A 161 20.92 -21.58 -2.57
CA THR A 161 21.26 -20.16 -2.56
C THR A 161 20.00 -19.33 -2.32
N ILE A 162 20.07 -18.40 -1.39
CA ILE A 162 19.07 -17.35 -1.22
C ILE A 162 19.54 -16.16 -2.05
N TYR A 163 18.76 -15.81 -3.08
CA TYR A 163 19.07 -14.71 -3.99
C TYR A 163 18.33 -13.44 -3.61
N ALA A 164 19.03 -12.31 -3.75
CA ALA A 164 18.43 -10.99 -3.78
C ALA A 164 18.62 -10.37 -5.17
N TYR A 165 17.67 -9.51 -5.52
CA TYR A 165 17.62 -8.80 -6.79
C TYR A 165 17.54 -7.31 -6.52
N HIS A 166 18.44 -6.52 -7.09
CA HIS A 166 18.49 -5.06 -6.93
C HIS A 166 18.09 -4.41 -8.25
N LEU A 167 17.01 -3.63 -8.25
CA LEU A 167 16.58 -2.78 -9.38
C LEU A 167 16.81 -1.30 -9.03
N PHE A 168 17.32 -0.54 -9.99
CA PHE A 168 17.65 0.88 -9.80
C PHE A 168 17.55 1.65 -11.12
N GLY A 169 17.02 2.87 -11.08
CA GLY A 169 16.96 3.78 -12.22
C GLY A 169 18.26 4.57 -12.41
N ASP A 170 18.24 5.49 -13.37
CA ASP A 170 19.35 6.39 -13.64
C ASP A 170 19.56 7.36 -12.46
N GLU A 171 20.76 7.92 -12.35
CA GLU A 171 21.02 9.01 -11.42
C GLU A 171 20.52 10.32 -12.08
N THR A 172 19.20 10.51 -12.20
CA THR A 172 18.67 11.80 -12.68
C THR A 172 18.63 12.81 -11.54
N ASP A 173 19.26 13.96 -11.77
CA ASP A 173 19.27 15.21 -11.00
C ASP A 173 18.10 15.43 -10.01
N GLY A 174 18.17 14.78 -8.85
CA GLY A 174 18.03 15.49 -7.58
C GLY A 174 19.24 16.40 -7.41
N GLY A 175 19.30 17.45 -8.23
CA GLY A 175 20.46 18.24 -8.64
C GLY A 175 21.77 17.95 -7.91
N TYR A 176 22.70 17.26 -8.58
CA TYR A 176 24.15 17.43 -8.39
C TYR A 176 24.89 16.60 -9.44
N GLN A 177 25.16 17.20 -10.60
CA GLN A 177 26.31 16.81 -11.39
C GLN A 177 27.55 17.51 -10.86
N THR A 178 28.55 16.73 -10.43
CA THR A 178 29.94 16.97 -10.83
C THR A 178 30.74 15.67 -10.73
N GLU A 179 31.57 15.44 -11.75
CA GLU A 179 32.68 14.50 -11.71
C GLU A 179 33.48 14.68 -10.41
N ALA A 180 33.59 13.61 -9.63
CA ALA A 180 34.26 13.49 -8.32
C ALA A 180 33.50 13.83 -7.02
N ALA A 181 32.16 13.98 -7.04
CA ALA A 181 31.35 14.08 -5.80
C ALA A 181 30.78 12.71 -5.36
N GLU A 182 30.77 12.43 -4.06
CA GLU A 182 30.21 11.21 -3.45
C GLU A 182 28.80 10.92 -3.99
N LYS A 183 28.60 9.74 -4.56
CA LYS A 183 27.28 9.27 -5.03
C LYS A 183 26.25 9.48 -3.94
N THR A 184 25.26 10.33 -4.19
CA THR A 184 24.09 10.47 -3.32
C THR A 184 23.39 9.12 -3.24
N GLN A 185 23.39 8.52 -2.04
CA GLN A 185 22.88 7.17 -1.84
C GLN A 185 21.34 7.20 -1.68
N LYS A 186 20.63 6.49 -2.58
CA LYS A 186 19.16 6.43 -2.65
C LYS A 186 18.56 5.76 -1.40
N PRO A 187 17.36 6.17 -0.93
CA PRO A 187 16.62 5.41 0.06
C PRO A 187 16.25 4.02 -0.45
N VAL A 188 16.20 3.06 0.47
CA VAL A 188 16.01 1.64 0.12
C VAL A 188 14.57 1.18 0.33
N VAL A 189 14.05 0.42 -0.61
CA VAL A 189 12.83 -0.39 -0.49
C VAL A 189 13.23 -1.86 -0.52
N LEU A 190 12.88 -2.62 0.52
CA LEU A 190 13.17 -4.06 0.62
C LEU A 190 11.87 -4.85 0.70
N TRP A 191 11.66 -5.74 -0.26
CA TRP A 191 10.51 -6.64 -0.32
C TRP A 191 10.97 -8.09 -0.27
N HIS A 192 10.29 -8.91 0.52
CA HIS A 192 10.53 -10.35 0.50
C HIS A 192 9.23 -11.14 0.57
N ALA A 193 9.30 -12.39 0.13
CA ALA A 193 8.17 -13.30 0.06
C ALA A 193 8.57 -14.71 0.51
N THR A 194 7.56 -15.58 0.62
CA THR A 194 7.69 -17.01 0.90
C THR A 194 8.51 -17.33 2.17
N VAL A 195 8.48 -16.47 3.21
CA VAL A 195 9.02 -16.86 4.52
C VAL A 195 8.25 -18.07 5.07
N HIS A 196 6.94 -18.11 4.79
CA HIS A 196 6.14 -19.33 4.85
C HIS A 196 6.03 -19.98 3.49
N ALA A 197 6.39 -21.27 3.43
CA ALA A 197 6.57 -21.97 2.17
C ALA A 197 5.27 -22.19 1.36
N ARG A 198 4.15 -22.47 2.04
CA ARG A 198 2.85 -22.80 1.41
C ARG A 198 2.12 -21.64 0.74
N GLU A 199 2.59 -20.41 0.93
CA GLU A 199 1.91 -19.17 0.55
C GLU A 199 2.30 -18.75 -0.88
N TRP A 200 2.10 -19.63 -1.86
CA TRP A 200 2.66 -19.49 -3.21
C TRP A 200 2.30 -18.18 -3.92
N ILE A 201 1.12 -17.61 -3.67
CA ILE A 201 0.71 -16.33 -4.27
C ILE A 201 1.66 -15.17 -3.93
N SER A 202 2.39 -15.24 -2.81
CA SER A 202 3.34 -14.19 -2.42
C SER A 202 4.49 -14.02 -3.42
N THR A 203 4.99 -15.12 -4.00
CA THR A 203 6.06 -15.02 -5.00
C THR A 203 5.56 -14.48 -6.34
N MET A 204 4.33 -14.84 -6.74
CA MET A 204 3.72 -14.32 -7.97
C MET A 204 3.53 -12.79 -7.88
N VAL A 205 3.09 -12.28 -6.71
CA VAL A 205 2.94 -10.83 -6.50
C VAL A 205 4.27 -10.10 -6.60
N ILE A 206 5.31 -10.53 -5.86
CA ILE A 206 6.60 -9.83 -5.89
C ILE A 206 7.27 -9.88 -7.28
N GLU A 207 7.06 -10.97 -8.04
CA GLU A 207 7.49 -11.11 -9.43
C GLU A 207 6.75 -10.16 -10.37
N TYR A 208 5.44 -10.01 -10.21
CA TYR A 208 4.65 -9.06 -11.00
C TYR A 208 5.04 -7.62 -10.72
N LEU A 209 5.24 -7.25 -9.45
CA LEU A 209 5.70 -5.90 -9.09
C LEU A 209 7.08 -5.59 -9.70
N ALA A 210 8.00 -6.56 -9.70
CA ALA A 210 9.30 -6.41 -10.36
C ALA A 210 9.17 -6.29 -11.89
N TYR A 211 8.32 -7.10 -12.51
CA TYR A 211 7.99 -7.00 -13.94
C TYR A 211 7.49 -5.59 -14.28
N GLN A 212 6.50 -5.09 -13.54
CA GLN A 212 5.87 -3.79 -13.80
C GLN A 212 6.83 -2.62 -13.63
N LEU A 213 7.72 -2.67 -12.62
CA LEU A 213 8.76 -1.66 -12.46
C LEU A 213 9.72 -1.63 -13.66
N ILE A 214 10.14 -2.80 -14.14
CA ILE A 214 11.04 -2.90 -15.31
C ILE A 214 10.32 -2.43 -16.58
N ASP A 215 9.09 -2.89 -16.81
CA ASP A 215 8.30 -2.54 -17.99
C ASP A 215 7.98 -1.04 -18.04
N GLY A 216 7.52 -0.48 -16.91
CA GLY A 216 7.26 0.95 -16.76
C GLY A 216 8.51 1.79 -17.02
N TYR A 217 9.65 1.41 -16.46
CA TYR A 217 10.90 2.14 -16.72
C TYR A 217 11.32 2.07 -18.19
N LYS A 218 11.26 0.88 -18.81
CA LYS A 218 11.65 0.69 -20.21
C LYS A 218 10.72 1.39 -21.19
N SER A 219 9.44 1.55 -20.83
CA SER A 219 8.43 2.23 -21.65
C SER A 219 8.36 3.74 -21.39
N GLY A 220 9.07 4.26 -20.39
CA GLY A 220 9.06 5.67 -20.02
C GLY A 220 7.82 6.10 -19.23
N ASP A 221 7.19 5.17 -18.49
CA ASP A 221 6.15 5.50 -17.53
C ASP A 221 6.71 6.44 -16.46
N ALA A 222 6.06 7.60 -16.29
CA ALA A 222 6.57 8.66 -15.43
C ALA A 222 6.66 8.24 -13.96
N ASN A 223 5.74 7.39 -13.47
CA ASN A 223 5.75 6.94 -12.09
C ASN A 223 6.84 5.89 -11.87
N ALA A 224 6.88 4.82 -12.66
CA ALA A 224 7.90 3.78 -12.54
C ALA A 224 9.32 4.36 -12.68
N THR A 225 9.50 5.30 -13.60
CA THR A 225 10.77 6.02 -13.80
C THR A 225 11.13 6.83 -12.55
N ALA A 226 10.24 7.71 -12.08
CA ALA A 226 10.49 8.52 -10.89
C ALA A 226 10.75 7.68 -9.63
N PHE A 227 10.08 6.52 -9.49
CA PHE A 227 10.29 5.62 -8.35
C PHE A 227 11.67 4.95 -8.39
N LEU A 228 12.10 4.40 -9.54
CA LEU A 228 13.41 3.76 -9.66
C LEU A 228 14.56 4.78 -9.66
N ASP A 229 14.33 5.99 -10.14
CA ASP A 229 15.30 7.09 -10.05
C ASP A 229 15.45 7.57 -8.60
N HIS A 230 14.38 7.52 -7.81
CA HIS A 230 14.42 7.97 -6.41
C HIS A 230 14.83 6.87 -5.42
N TYR A 231 14.39 5.62 -5.60
CA TYR A 231 14.59 4.52 -4.66
C TYR A 231 15.43 3.38 -5.25
N ASP A 232 16.22 2.72 -4.39
CA ASP A 232 16.79 1.41 -4.70
C ASP A 232 15.83 0.30 -4.22
N PHE A 233 15.37 -0.55 -5.14
CA PHE A 233 14.49 -1.66 -4.82
C PHE A 233 15.28 -2.96 -4.69
N TYR A 234 15.10 -3.65 -3.58
CA TYR A 234 15.65 -4.97 -3.31
C TYR A 234 14.54 -5.99 -3.13
N PHE A 235 14.62 -7.10 -3.85
CA PHE A 235 13.64 -8.18 -3.81
C PHE A 235 14.32 -9.46 -3.33
N VAL A 236 13.70 -10.16 -2.38
CA VAL A 236 14.08 -11.50 -1.91
C VAL A 236 12.86 -12.41 -2.07
N PRO A 237 12.61 -12.93 -3.30
CA PRO A 237 11.39 -13.67 -3.60
C PRO A 237 11.28 -15.00 -2.85
N PHE A 238 12.43 -15.63 -2.55
CA PHE A 238 12.48 -16.91 -1.86
C PHE A 238 13.29 -16.82 -0.57
N HIS A 239 12.66 -16.35 0.52
CA HIS A 239 13.30 -16.36 1.85
C HIS A 239 13.54 -17.80 2.36
N ASN A 240 12.56 -18.69 2.15
CA ASN A 240 12.60 -20.09 2.57
C ASN A 240 12.55 -21.03 1.34
N PRO A 241 13.63 -21.13 0.55
CA PRO A 241 13.64 -21.94 -0.67
C PRO A 241 13.50 -23.44 -0.37
N ASP A 242 13.98 -23.91 0.79
CA ASP A 242 13.88 -25.32 1.17
C ASP A 242 12.44 -25.72 1.47
N GLY A 243 11.75 -24.90 2.28
CA GLY A 243 10.34 -25.10 2.54
C GLY A 243 9.52 -25.02 1.26
N PHE A 244 9.79 -24.03 0.40
CA PHE A 244 9.05 -23.86 -0.86
C PHE A 244 9.18 -25.11 -1.75
N VAL A 245 10.39 -25.62 -1.97
CA VAL A 245 10.59 -26.89 -2.71
C VAL A 245 9.88 -28.05 -2.02
N TYR A 246 9.94 -28.13 -0.69
CA TYR A 246 9.26 -29.18 0.07
C TYR A 246 7.74 -29.16 -0.12
N THR A 247 7.13 -27.98 -0.33
CA THR A 247 5.70 -27.88 -0.67
C THR A 247 5.34 -28.42 -2.05
N GLN A 248 6.30 -28.44 -2.97
CA GLN A 248 6.12 -28.97 -4.33
C GLN A 248 6.38 -30.48 -4.40
N THR A 249 7.19 -31.03 -3.48
CA THR A 249 7.64 -32.43 -3.57
C THR A 249 7.09 -33.36 -2.48
N ASN A 250 6.68 -32.83 -1.33
CA ASN A 250 6.39 -33.65 -0.15
C ASN A 250 5.12 -33.24 0.60
N ASP A 251 4.96 -31.97 0.95
CA ASP A 251 3.86 -31.51 1.80
C ASP A 251 3.39 -30.11 1.41
N ARG A 252 2.29 -30.04 0.66
CA ARG A 252 1.73 -28.79 0.13
C ARG A 252 1.39 -27.73 1.18
N LEU A 253 1.07 -28.12 2.42
CA LEU A 253 0.76 -27.18 3.50
C LEU A 253 1.92 -26.93 4.46
N TRP A 254 3.13 -27.36 4.10
CA TRP A 254 4.34 -27.07 4.87
C TRP A 254 4.59 -25.56 4.99
N ARG A 255 4.85 -25.10 6.21
CA ARG A 255 5.00 -23.67 6.53
C ARG A 255 6.45 -23.27 6.82
N LYS A 256 7.13 -24.04 7.66
CA LYS A 256 8.40 -23.69 8.32
C LYS A 256 9.61 -23.82 7.39
N ASN A 257 10.81 -23.47 7.85
CA ASN A 257 12.05 -23.89 7.18
C ASN A 257 12.26 -25.42 7.32
N ARG A 258 13.39 -25.94 6.81
CA ARG A 258 13.69 -27.38 6.82
C ARG A 258 14.81 -27.80 7.78
N GLN A 259 15.20 -26.91 8.69
CA GLN A 259 16.26 -27.18 9.67
C GLN A 259 15.79 -28.18 10.76
N PRO A 260 16.43 -29.34 10.93
CA PRO A 260 16.20 -30.25 12.05
C PRO A 260 16.78 -29.67 13.34
N ARG A 261 16.24 -30.12 14.48
CA ARG A 261 16.63 -29.65 15.82
C ARG A 261 17.11 -30.84 16.69
N PRO A 262 18.26 -31.45 16.36
CA PRO A 262 18.72 -32.68 17.03
C PRO A 262 19.04 -32.48 18.52
N SER A 263 19.44 -31.27 18.91
CA SER A 263 19.62 -30.84 20.31
C SER A 263 18.37 -31.01 21.18
N LEU A 264 17.18 -31.00 20.57
CA LEU A 264 15.89 -31.09 21.27
C LEU A 264 15.35 -32.52 21.35
N ASN A 265 16.08 -33.53 20.85
CA ASN A 265 15.67 -34.94 20.83
C ASN A 265 14.23 -35.13 20.28
N THR A 266 13.92 -34.49 19.16
CA THR A 266 12.62 -34.52 18.49
C THR A 266 12.76 -34.92 17.02
N THR A 267 11.70 -35.52 16.47
CA THR A 267 11.59 -35.80 15.02
C THR A 267 10.97 -34.64 14.25
N CYS A 268 10.48 -33.60 14.95
CA CYS A 268 9.88 -32.42 14.33
C CYS A 268 10.96 -31.55 13.67
N ILE A 269 10.65 -31.07 12.47
CA ILE A 269 11.58 -30.31 11.62
C ILE A 269 11.06 -28.89 11.47
N GLY A 270 11.98 -27.95 11.43
CA GLY A 270 11.72 -26.60 10.96
C GLY A 270 11.34 -25.62 12.06
N THR A 271 11.62 -24.37 11.78
CA THR A 271 11.33 -23.17 12.58
C THR A 271 10.43 -22.25 11.77
N ASP A 272 9.48 -21.60 12.42
CA ASP A 272 8.69 -20.55 11.78
C ASP A 272 9.59 -19.32 11.60
N GLY A 273 9.96 -19.03 10.35
CA GLY A 273 10.84 -17.91 10.00
C GLY A 273 10.27 -16.56 10.42
N ASN A 274 8.93 -16.42 10.49
CA ASN A 274 8.29 -15.19 10.96
C ASN A 274 7.97 -15.21 12.47
N ARG A 275 8.61 -16.11 13.22
CA ARG A 275 8.70 -16.10 14.70
C ARG A 275 10.14 -16.14 15.20
N ASN A 276 11.12 -16.11 14.30
CA ASN A 276 12.54 -16.29 14.61
C ASN A 276 13.35 -14.98 14.53
N TRP A 277 12.73 -13.83 14.29
CA TRP A 277 13.43 -12.55 14.27
C TRP A 277 13.84 -12.11 15.69
N LYS A 278 14.93 -11.34 15.80
CA LYS A 278 15.59 -11.06 17.09
C LYS A 278 14.81 -10.12 18.01
N PHE A 279 14.00 -9.23 17.43
CA PHE A 279 13.28 -8.24 18.21
C PHE A 279 12.05 -8.88 18.85
N GLU A 280 11.95 -8.78 20.17
CA GLU A 280 10.83 -9.31 20.96
C GLU A 280 10.53 -10.78 20.62
N TRP A 281 11.59 -11.58 20.50
CA TRP A 281 11.53 -12.98 20.05
C TRP A 281 10.78 -13.88 21.04
N ASP A 282 11.18 -13.83 22.31
CA ASP A 282 10.64 -14.59 23.42
C ASP A 282 9.63 -13.81 24.26
N ALA A 283 9.19 -12.64 23.80
CA ALA A 283 8.16 -11.86 24.45
C ALA A 283 6.92 -12.71 24.77
N GLU A 284 6.26 -12.38 25.88
CA GLU A 284 5.08 -13.11 26.36
C GLU A 284 3.86 -12.19 26.41
N PRO A 285 3.29 -11.81 25.24
CA PRO A 285 2.06 -11.03 25.23
C PRO A 285 0.91 -11.79 25.90
N PRO A 286 -0.14 -11.09 26.35
CA PRO A 286 -1.24 -11.68 27.13
C PRO A 286 -1.90 -12.91 26.48
N GLU A 287 -1.81 -13.01 25.16
CA GLU A 287 -2.48 -14.07 24.39
C GLU A 287 -1.51 -15.08 23.76
N GLY A 288 -0.21 -14.92 24.00
CA GLY A 288 0.87 -15.63 23.32
C GLY A 288 1.06 -15.13 21.88
N GLY A 289 2.24 -15.35 21.30
CA GLY A 289 2.49 -15.00 19.89
C GLY A 289 3.41 -15.94 19.11
N SER A 290 4.01 -16.91 19.80
CA SER A 290 4.76 -18.03 19.23
C SER A 290 4.72 -19.21 20.21
N THR A 291 5.25 -20.37 19.81
CA THR A 291 5.37 -21.54 20.69
C THR A 291 6.83 -21.99 20.85
N PRO A 292 7.25 -22.44 22.04
CA PRO A 292 8.52 -23.14 22.23
C PRO A 292 8.46 -24.62 21.85
N ASP A 293 7.28 -25.16 21.52
CA ASP A 293 7.13 -26.56 21.08
C ASP A 293 7.70 -26.74 19.66
N PRO A 294 8.76 -27.55 19.45
CA PRO A 294 9.37 -27.76 18.13
C PRO A 294 8.43 -28.38 17.09
N CYS A 295 7.34 -29.02 17.53
CA CYS A 295 6.33 -29.59 16.65
C CYS A 295 5.24 -28.60 16.24
N GLY A 296 5.16 -27.44 16.91
CA GLY A 296 4.18 -26.41 16.60
C GLY A 296 4.44 -25.72 15.26
N GLN A 297 3.36 -25.26 14.63
CA GLN A 297 3.40 -24.49 13.38
C GLN A 297 4.09 -23.12 13.54
N THR A 298 4.05 -22.54 14.74
CA THR A 298 4.64 -21.24 15.09
C THR A 298 5.88 -21.38 16.00
N TYR A 299 6.60 -22.49 15.87
CA TYR A 299 7.81 -22.74 16.65
C TYR A 299 8.86 -21.65 16.43
N ARG A 300 9.23 -20.92 17.49
CA ARG A 300 10.10 -19.74 17.40
C ARG A 300 11.59 -20.01 17.19
N GLY A 301 12.04 -21.24 17.35
CA GLY A 301 13.47 -21.62 17.26
C GLY A 301 14.09 -21.83 18.64
N GLU A 302 15.38 -22.19 18.66
CA GLU A 302 16.15 -22.39 19.90
C GLU A 302 16.72 -21.07 20.43
N ALA A 303 16.97 -20.11 19.53
CA ALA A 303 17.48 -18.78 19.82
C ALA A 303 16.97 -17.75 18.79
N PRO A 304 16.98 -16.45 19.13
CA PRO A 304 16.58 -15.38 18.20
C PRO A 304 17.53 -15.33 16.99
N GLY A 305 16.98 -15.44 15.79
CA GLY A 305 17.71 -15.36 14.52
C GLY A 305 18.63 -16.55 14.25
N ASP A 306 18.29 -17.72 14.78
CA ASP A 306 19.12 -18.93 14.69
C ASP A 306 18.92 -19.76 13.42
N THR A 307 17.99 -19.37 12.55
CA THR A 307 17.82 -19.98 11.23
C THR A 307 18.76 -19.33 10.20
N PRO A 308 19.37 -20.13 9.30
CA PRO A 308 20.26 -19.58 8.29
C PRO A 308 19.54 -18.64 7.32
N GLU A 309 18.25 -18.86 7.05
CA GLU A 309 17.43 -17.99 6.22
C GLU A 309 17.23 -16.60 6.84
N ASN A 310 16.82 -16.52 8.11
CA ASN A 310 16.68 -15.23 8.80
C ASN A 310 18.04 -14.53 8.97
N ALA A 311 19.10 -15.27 9.29
CA ALA A 311 20.43 -14.68 9.41
C ALA A 311 20.91 -14.03 8.10
N ALA A 312 20.60 -14.63 6.95
CA ALA A 312 20.94 -14.08 5.63
C ALA A 312 20.18 -12.77 5.33
N LEU A 313 18.86 -12.74 5.54
CA LEU A 313 18.05 -11.54 5.29
C LEU A 313 18.32 -10.43 6.31
N ASP A 314 18.57 -10.77 7.58
CA ASP A 314 18.96 -9.82 8.62
C ASP A 314 20.29 -9.15 8.28
N ALA A 315 21.29 -9.91 7.81
CA ALA A 315 22.57 -9.37 7.38
C ALA A 315 22.44 -8.44 6.15
N LEU A 316 21.58 -8.77 5.18
CA LEU A 316 21.26 -7.87 4.08
C LEU A 316 20.62 -6.58 4.61
N SER A 317 19.61 -6.72 5.48
CA SER A 317 18.84 -5.58 6.00
C SER A 317 19.70 -4.63 6.82
N ALA A 318 20.59 -5.16 7.67
CA ALA A 318 21.57 -4.37 8.40
C ALA A 318 22.50 -3.58 7.45
N LYS A 319 22.96 -4.23 6.38
CA LYS A 319 23.79 -3.57 5.36
C LYS A 319 23.03 -2.45 4.65
N LEU A 320 21.77 -2.69 4.25
CA LEU A 320 20.95 -1.72 3.54
C LEU A 320 20.52 -0.55 4.45
N ALA A 321 20.20 -0.81 5.71
CA ALA A 321 19.86 0.21 6.69
C ALA A 321 21.05 1.14 7.01
N ALA A 322 22.28 0.62 6.94
CA ALA A 322 23.51 1.40 7.08
C ALA A 322 23.92 2.16 5.81
N GLN A 323 23.22 1.96 4.68
CA GLN A 323 23.49 2.64 3.42
C GLN A 323 22.55 3.82 3.21
N GLY A 324 23.11 4.91 2.70
CA GLY A 324 22.41 6.10 2.25
C GLY A 324 21.50 6.72 3.27
N THR A 325 20.25 6.91 2.87
CA THR A 325 19.20 7.44 3.74
C THR A 325 18.47 6.34 4.52
N GLY A 326 18.99 5.11 4.48
CA GLY A 326 18.49 3.96 5.20
C GLY A 326 17.31 3.26 4.54
N LEU A 327 16.72 2.34 5.28
CA LEU A 327 15.58 1.54 4.82
C LEU A 327 14.30 2.38 4.92
N ARG A 328 13.78 2.84 3.79
CA ARG A 328 12.56 3.65 3.77
C ARG A 328 11.31 2.79 3.94
N SER A 329 11.29 1.64 3.28
CA SER A 329 10.16 0.71 3.31
C SER A 329 10.64 -0.73 3.38
N PHE A 330 9.97 -1.51 4.22
CA PHE A 330 10.10 -2.97 4.27
C PHE A 330 8.72 -3.60 4.14
N ILE A 331 8.58 -4.57 3.24
CA ILE A 331 7.34 -5.34 3.09
C ILE A 331 7.63 -6.83 3.09
N ASP A 332 6.95 -7.53 4.00
CA ASP A 332 6.90 -8.98 4.07
C ASP A 332 5.57 -9.48 3.47
N PHE A 333 5.62 -10.15 2.32
CA PHE A 333 4.45 -10.64 1.60
C PHE A 333 4.07 -12.06 2.07
N HIS A 334 2.86 -12.19 2.61
CA HIS A 334 2.23 -13.42 3.10
C HIS A 334 0.92 -13.68 2.36
N SER A 335 0.30 -14.81 2.65
CA SER A 335 -1.14 -15.02 2.44
C SER A 335 -1.67 -15.87 3.59
N TYR A 336 -2.95 -15.81 3.97
CA TYR A 336 -4.03 -15.09 3.33
C TYR A 336 -4.81 -14.27 4.37
N GLY A 337 -5.59 -13.28 3.92
CA GLY A 337 -6.39 -12.47 4.83
C GLY A 337 -6.91 -11.15 4.28
N GLN A 338 -6.27 -10.65 3.22
CA GLN A 338 -6.43 -9.27 2.74
C GLN A 338 -6.20 -8.28 3.89
N LEU A 339 -4.98 -8.25 4.44
CA LEU A 339 -4.61 -7.37 5.55
C LEU A 339 -3.31 -6.61 5.25
N VAL A 340 -3.24 -5.35 5.71
CA VAL A 340 -2.01 -4.56 5.77
C VAL A 340 -1.63 -4.35 7.23
N LEU A 341 -0.74 -5.19 7.74
CA LEU A 341 -0.40 -5.23 9.16
C LEU A 341 0.79 -4.33 9.46
N THR A 342 0.60 -3.27 10.25
CA THR A 342 1.67 -2.40 10.78
C THR A 342 2.23 -2.94 12.10
N PRO A 343 3.38 -2.45 12.59
CA PRO A 343 3.84 -2.75 13.93
C PRO A 343 2.88 -2.16 14.99
N TRP A 344 2.90 -2.65 16.22
CA TRP A 344 3.56 -3.87 16.63
C TRP A 344 2.64 -5.09 16.43
N GLY A 345 3.25 -6.25 16.31
CA GLY A 345 2.61 -7.55 16.47
C GLY A 345 2.77 -8.07 17.90
N TYR A 346 3.90 -7.82 18.54
CA TYR A 346 4.18 -8.37 19.87
C TYR A 346 3.46 -7.63 21.00
N SER A 347 3.07 -6.37 20.82
CA SER A 347 2.41 -5.53 21.83
C SER A 347 1.31 -4.66 21.21
N CYS A 348 0.25 -4.39 21.98
CA CYS A 348 -0.76 -3.38 21.63
C CYS A 348 -0.69 -2.13 22.52
N ASP A 349 0.16 -2.14 23.55
CA ASP A 349 0.33 -1.03 24.48
C ASP A 349 1.74 -1.10 25.13
N PRO A 350 2.65 -0.15 24.84
CA PRO A 350 2.49 0.95 23.88
C PRO A 350 2.68 0.51 22.43
N LEU A 351 2.03 1.22 21.49
CA LEU A 351 2.36 1.18 20.06
C LEU A 351 3.55 2.11 19.75
N PRO A 352 4.22 1.97 18.59
CA PRO A 352 5.31 2.89 18.23
C PRO A 352 4.80 4.33 18.09
N GLU A 353 5.62 5.33 18.45
CA GLU A 353 5.24 6.75 18.28
C GLU A 353 4.95 7.12 16.81
N THR A 354 5.52 6.38 15.85
CA THR A 354 5.34 6.59 14.41
C THR A 354 4.08 5.93 13.84
N ILE A 355 3.25 5.30 14.68
CA ILE A 355 2.15 4.44 14.23
C ILE A 355 1.10 5.19 13.40
N ASP A 356 0.77 6.44 13.75
CA ASP A 356 -0.22 7.23 13.02
C ASP A 356 0.17 7.40 11.55
N ARG A 357 1.46 7.64 11.27
CA ARG A 357 1.96 7.76 9.90
C ARG A 357 1.92 6.41 9.18
N MET A 358 2.31 5.33 9.84
CA MET A 358 2.26 4.00 9.23
C MET A 358 0.84 3.59 8.90
N VAL A 359 -0.09 3.71 9.84
CA VAL A 359 -1.51 3.38 9.62
C VAL A 359 -2.13 4.26 8.53
N TYR A 360 -1.76 5.54 8.45
CA TYR A 360 -2.19 6.41 7.35
C TYR A 360 -1.78 5.86 5.98
N VAL A 361 -0.50 5.50 5.81
CA VAL A 361 0.00 4.99 4.54
C VAL A 361 -0.55 3.59 4.25
N ALA A 362 -0.66 2.72 5.27
CA ALA A 362 -1.25 1.39 5.13
C ALA A 362 -2.72 1.44 4.67
N ASN A 363 -3.52 2.38 5.20
CA ASN A 363 -4.88 2.63 4.70
C ASN A 363 -4.90 3.21 3.28
N GLY A 364 -3.89 3.99 2.89
CA GLY A 364 -3.70 4.42 1.51
C GLY A 364 -3.47 3.23 0.59
N THR A 365 -2.57 2.31 0.98
CA THR A 365 -2.29 1.07 0.25
C THR A 365 -3.53 0.18 0.13
N ALA A 366 -4.26 -0.04 1.23
CA ALA A 366 -5.50 -0.83 1.21
C ALA A 366 -6.52 -0.27 0.21
N ARG A 367 -6.83 1.03 0.30
CA ARG A 367 -7.76 1.70 -0.62
C ARG A 367 -7.32 1.62 -2.08
N ALA A 368 -6.02 1.72 -2.34
CA ALA A 368 -5.47 1.59 -3.69
C ALA A 368 -5.68 0.19 -4.26
N ILE A 369 -5.43 -0.85 -3.45
CA ILE A 369 -5.67 -2.24 -3.84
C ILE A 369 -7.17 -2.47 -4.10
N GLU A 370 -8.03 -2.02 -3.18
CA GLU A 370 -9.48 -2.15 -3.30
C GLU A 370 -10.01 -1.45 -4.56
N ALA A 371 -9.54 -0.23 -4.84
CA ALA A 371 -9.93 0.53 -6.03
C ALA A 371 -9.49 -0.13 -7.34
N ALA A 372 -8.35 -0.83 -7.32
CA ALA A 372 -7.86 -1.55 -8.48
C ALA A 372 -8.44 -2.97 -8.62
N SER A 373 -9.18 -3.46 -7.62
CA SER A 373 -9.65 -4.84 -7.58
C SER A 373 -10.87 -5.07 -8.46
N GLU A 374 -10.78 -6.02 -9.38
CA GLU A 374 -11.90 -6.45 -10.23
C GLU A 374 -12.85 -7.43 -9.54
N ARG A 375 -12.48 -7.90 -8.33
CA ARG A 375 -13.20 -8.93 -7.57
C ARG A 375 -13.75 -8.43 -6.23
N GLY A 376 -13.69 -7.11 -6.00
CA GLY A 376 -14.19 -6.48 -4.77
C GLY A 376 -13.39 -6.89 -3.53
N SER A 377 -12.06 -6.92 -3.64
CA SER A 377 -11.19 -7.10 -2.47
C SER A 377 -11.49 -6.07 -1.39
N ASP A 378 -11.24 -6.45 -0.14
CA ASP A 378 -11.50 -5.69 1.09
C ASP A 378 -10.28 -5.90 1.99
N TYR A 379 -9.39 -4.90 2.00
CA TYR A 379 -8.12 -4.92 2.72
C TYR A 379 -8.21 -4.12 4.01
N GLN A 380 -8.08 -4.79 5.15
CA GLN A 380 -8.05 -4.10 6.43
C GLN A 380 -6.62 -3.70 6.81
N ALA A 381 -6.39 -2.44 7.18
CA ALA A 381 -5.08 -1.94 7.59
C ALA A 381 -5.04 -1.54 9.08
N GLY A 382 -3.95 -1.85 9.77
CA GLY A 382 -3.77 -1.50 11.18
C GLY A 382 -2.68 -2.29 11.91
N PRO A 383 -2.43 -2.01 13.19
CA PRO A 383 -1.45 -2.75 14.00
C PRO A 383 -1.75 -4.25 14.04
N GLY A 384 -0.75 -5.08 13.76
CA GLY A 384 -0.92 -6.53 13.65
C GLY A 384 -1.53 -7.17 14.91
N CYS A 385 -1.17 -6.66 16.09
CA CYS A 385 -1.74 -7.13 17.35
C CYS A 385 -3.24 -6.83 17.50
N GLN A 386 -3.76 -5.78 16.83
CA GLN A 386 -5.14 -5.32 16.95
C GLN A 386 -6.08 -5.97 15.92
N ILE A 387 -5.61 -6.14 14.69
CA ILE A 387 -6.46 -6.58 13.57
C ILE A 387 -6.22 -8.03 13.13
N LEU A 388 -5.23 -8.71 13.72
CA LEU A 388 -4.99 -10.12 13.47
C LEU A 388 -4.85 -10.90 14.78
N TYR A 389 -3.65 -10.93 15.36
CA TYR A 389 -3.35 -11.54 16.67
C TYR A 389 -1.91 -11.17 17.08
N PHE A 390 -1.58 -11.37 18.36
CA PHE A 390 -0.23 -11.15 18.87
C PHE A 390 0.80 -12.06 18.19
N SER A 391 1.90 -11.50 17.69
CA SER A 391 3.00 -12.26 17.08
C SER A 391 4.35 -11.77 17.55
N THR A 392 5.20 -12.69 18.02
CA THR A 392 6.54 -12.38 18.56
C THR A 392 7.61 -12.78 17.57
N GLY A 393 8.77 -12.12 17.59
CA GLY A 393 9.86 -12.41 16.66
C GLY A 393 9.47 -12.36 15.19
N ASN A 394 8.62 -11.40 14.80
CA ASN A 394 8.17 -11.21 13.41
C ASN A 394 9.06 -10.19 12.66
N SER A 395 9.12 -10.32 11.33
CA SER A 395 9.99 -9.54 10.43
C SER A 395 9.67 -8.06 10.51
N ARG A 396 8.39 -7.71 10.45
CA ARG A 396 7.91 -6.35 10.41
C ARG A 396 8.35 -5.55 11.64
N ASP A 397 8.09 -6.09 12.83
CA ASP A 397 8.48 -5.45 14.08
C ASP A 397 10.01 -5.32 14.15
N HIS A 398 10.73 -6.37 13.76
CA HIS A 398 12.18 -6.37 13.74
C HIS A 398 12.78 -5.30 12.81
N HIS A 399 12.30 -5.17 11.57
CA HIS A 399 12.84 -4.19 10.63
C HIS A 399 12.50 -2.76 11.02
N HIS A 400 11.37 -2.52 11.68
CA HIS A 400 11.09 -1.21 12.26
C HIS A 400 12.01 -0.90 13.44
N ALA A 401 12.10 -1.79 14.41
CA ALA A 401 12.80 -1.56 15.68
C ALA A 401 14.34 -1.59 15.55
N VAL A 402 14.87 -2.51 14.74
CA VAL A 402 16.31 -2.79 14.66
C VAL A 402 16.94 -2.11 13.44
N HIS A 403 16.27 -2.17 12.28
CA HIS A 403 16.79 -1.62 11.02
C HIS A 403 16.25 -0.23 10.68
N GLY A 404 15.40 0.35 11.54
CA GLY A 404 14.91 1.72 11.42
C GLY A 404 13.97 1.96 10.23
N ALA A 405 13.31 0.92 9.70
CA ALA A 405 12.39 1.10 8.58
C ALA A 405 11.24 2.05 8.95
N ASN A 406 11.09 3.16 8.20
CA ASN A 406 10.02 4.14 8.42
C ASN A 406 8.62 3.56 8.20
N HIS A 407 8.49 2.69 7.20
CA HIS A 407 7.26 1.96 6.90
C HIS A 407 7.61 0.47 6.79
N SER A 408 7.29 -0.29 7.83
CA SER A 408 7.52 -1.72 7.87
C SER A 408 6.17 -2.39 8.05
N TRP A 409 5.71 -3.19 7.10
CA TRP A 409 4.43 -3.92 7.22
C TRP A 409 4.45 -5.30 6.60
N THR A 410 3.50 -6.12 7.04
CA THR A 410 3.19 -7.41 6.43
C THR A 410 1.93 -7.26 5.58
N LEU A 411 1.98 -7.74 4.33
CA LEU A 411 0.79 -7.88 3.49
C LEU A 411 0.29 -9.32 3.56
N GLU A 412 -0.88 -9.54 4.13
CA GLU A 412 -1.61 -10.80 3.99
C GLU A 412 -2.43 -10.70 2.71
N LEU A 413 -1.96 -11.36 1.65
CA LEU A 413 -2.61 -11.35 0.34
C LEU A 413 -3.91 -12.14 0.36
N SER A 414 -4.47 -12.35 -0.82
CA SER A 414 -5.70 -13.11 -0.99
C SER A 414 -5.52 -14.61 -0.83
N PRO A 415 -6.62 -15.34 -0.58
CA PRO A 415 -8.01 -14.87 -0.41
C PRO A 415 -8.30 -14.22 0.96
N ILE A 416 -9.55 -13.83 1.22
CA ILE A 416 -9.98 -13.33 2.53
C ILE A 416 -9.94 -14.42 3.62
N ASP A 417 -10.33 -15.65 3.24
CA ASP A 417 -10.41 -16.80 4.12
C ASP A 417 -10.27 -18.12 3.33
N ALA A 418 -10.36 -19.26 4.02
CA ALA A 418 -10.24 -20.57 3.41
C ALA A 418 -11.32 -20.90 2.36
N ARG A 419 -12.48 -20.20 2.33
CA ARG A 419 -13.51 -20.42 1.28
C ARG A 419 -13.02 -19.99 -0.09
N GLY A 420 -12.13 -19.01 -0.15
CA GLY A 420 -11.47 -18.61 -1.41
C GLY A 420 -10.32 -19.54 -1.82
N GLY A 421 -10.14 -20.69 -1.14
CA GLY A 421 -9.04 -21.64 -1.40
C GLY A 421 -7.90 -21.58 -0.38
N GLY A 422 -7.87 -20.55 0.49
CA GLY A 422 -6.80 -20.35 1.47
C GLY A 422 -5.41 -20.39 0.82
N PHE A 423 -4.53 -21.26 1.32
CA PHE A 423 -3.18 -21.45 0.76
C PHE A 423 -3.14 -22.20 -0.58
N VAL A 424 -4.24 -22.83 -1.00
CA VAL A 424 -4.39 -23.52 -2.29
C VAL A 424 -5.33 -22.69 -3.16
N LEU A 425 -4.97 -21.42 -3.33
CA LEU A 425 -5.68 -20.46 -4.16
C LEU A 425 -5.67 -20.94 -5.63
N ASP A 426 -6.80 -20.82 -6.31
CA ASP A 426 -6.96 -21.22 -7.71
C ASP A 426 -6.08 -20.34 -8.62
N PRO A 427 -5.29 -20.91 -9.55
CA PRO A 427 -4.46 -20.15 -10.50
C PRO A 427 -5.18 -19.06 -11.27
N LYS A 428 -6.48 -19.23 -11.55
CA LYS A 428 -7.28 -18.20 -12.24
C LYS A 428 -7.33 -16.87 -11.48
N GLU A 429 -7.11 -16.90 -10.16
CA GLU A 429 -7.12 -15.73 -9.30
C GLU A 429 -5.78 -14.97 -9.33
N ILE A 430 -4.68 -15.59 -9.82
CA ILE A 430 -3.34 -14.99 -9.83
C ILE A 430 -3.40 -13.62 -10.50
N TRP A 431 -3.99 -13.53 -11.70
CA TRP A 431 -4.12 -12.28 -12.43
C TRP A 431 -4.82 -11.18 -11.65
N SER A 432 -5.98 -11.49 -11.07
CA SER A 432 -6.74 -10.51 -10.29
C SER A 432 -5.97 -10.07 -9.04
N VAL A 433 -5.25 -10.98 -8.39
CA VAL A 433 -4.42 -10.68 -7.22
C VAL A 433 -3.21 -9.85 -7.58
N VAL A 434 -2.41 -10.20 -8.60
CA VAL A 434 -1.19 -9.46 -8.91
C VAL A 434 -1.48 -8.05 -9.42
N LYS A 435 -2.55 -7.87 -10.22
CA LYS A 435 -2.94 -6.57 -10.77
C LYS A 435 -3.40 -5.57 -9.71
N GLU A 436 -4.20 -6.02 -8.74
CA GLU A 436 -4.66 -5.13 -7.66
C GLU A 436 -3.51 -4.71 -6.75
N GLN A 437 -2.44 -5.53 -6.61
CA GLN A 437 -1.27 -5.14 -5.81
C GLN A 437 -0.38 -4.09 -6.49
N TRP A 438 -0.32 -4.08 -7.83
CA TRP A 438 0.31 -2.99 -8.58
C TRP A 438 -0.56 -1.73 -8.63
N ALA A 439 -1.87 -1.91 -8.47
CA ALA A 439 -2.89 -0.90 -8.70
C ALA A 439 -2.87 -0.33 -10.13
N GLU A 440 -2.78 -1.23 -11.12
CA GLU A 440 -2.75 -0.90 -12.57
C GLU A 440 -3.90 0.04 -12.98
N LYS A 441 -5.04 -0.08 -12.28
CA LYS A 441 -6.21 0.79 -12.36
C LYS A 441 -6.36 1.59 -11.07
N MET A 442 -5.41 2.47 -10.75
CA MET A 442 -5.68 3.52 -9.77
C MET A 442 -6.83 4.35 -10.30
N ALA A 443 -8.01 4.07 -9.77
CA ALA A 443 -9.24 4.67 -10.21
C ALA A 443 -9.18 6.17 -9.86
N LYS A 444 -9.28 7.03 -10.88
CA LYS A 444 -8.71 8.38 -10.87
C LYS A 444 -9.70 9.44 -10.39
N LEU A 445 -9.25 10.31 -9.50
CA LEU A 445 -9.86 11.63 -9.34
C LEU A 445 -9.18 12.60 -10.32
N THR A 446 -9.93 13.21 -11.21
CA THR A 446 -9.47 14.25 -12.11
C THR A 446 -10.17 15.56 -11.78
N VAL A 447 -9.38 16.59 -11.47
CA VAL A 447 -9.87 17.96 -11.26
C VAL A 447 -9.75 18.74 -12.56
N HIS A 448 -10.88 19.10 -13.14
CA HIS A 448 -10.95 19.99 -14.30
C HIS A 448 -10.95 21.45 -13.83
N HIS A 449 -9.76 22.06 -13.83
CA HIS A 449 -9.53 23.39 -13.26
C HIS A 449 -9.47 24.47 -14.34
N LEU A 450 -10.36 25.46 -14.25
CA LEU A 450 -10.29 26.68 -15.07
C LEU A 450 -9.39 27.70 -14.39
N GLN A 451 -8.27 28.04 -15.05
CA GLN A 451 -7.27 28.94 -14.49
C GLN A 451 -7.83 30.34 -14.23
N ILE A 452 -7.29 30.98 -13.19
CA ILE A 452 -7.76 32.24 -12.61
C ILE A 452 -9.22 32.08 -12.15
N GLY A 453 -9.58 30.96 -11.52
CA GLY A 453 -10.96 30.57 -11.24
C GLY A 453 -11.18 30.03 -9.83
N GLN A 454 -12.45 29.86 -9.45
CA GLN A 454 -12.84 29.31 -8.13
C GLN A 454 -12.46 27.83 -7.93
N GLY A 455 -11.86 27.20 -8.94
CA GLY A 455 -11.47 25.80 -8.89
C GLY A 455 -10.30 25.51 -7.94
N GLU A 456 -9.51 26.51 -7.54
CA GLU A 456 -8.34 26.34 -6.65
C GLU A 456 -8.70 25.69 -5.31
N ARG A 457 -9.97 25.83 -4.88
CA ARG A 457 -10.53 25.22 -3.67
C ARG A 457 -10.35 23.71 -3.66
N ILE A 458 -10.50 23.05 -4.81
CA ILE A 458 -10.53 21.58 -4.92
C ILE A 458 -9.11 20.99 -4.85
N PRO A 459 -8.13 21.46 -5.65
CA PRO A 459 -6.72 21.13 -5.44
C PRO A 459 -6.26 21.38 -4.01
N PHE A 460 -6.61 22.53 -3.41
CA PHE A 460 -6.21 22.83 -2.04
C PHE A 460 -6.77 21.82 -1.03
N LEU A 461 -8.06 21.47 -1.14
CA LEU A 461 -8.66 20.43 -0.29
C LEU A 461 -7.95 19.08 -0.45
N LEU A 462 -7.71 18.64 -1.68
CA LEU A 462 -7.11 17.33 -1.98
C LEU A 462 -5.67 17.24 -1.45
N GLU A 463 -4.88 18.30 -1.60
CA GLU A 463 -3.52 18.37 -1.06
C GLU A 463 -3.52 18.37 0.49
N GLU A 464 -4.46 19.06 1.14
CA GLU A 464 -4.60 19.03 2.60
C GLU A 464 -5.00 17.64 3.14
N LEU A 465 -5.83 16.92 2.38
CA LEU A 465 -6.26 15.56 2.72
C LEU A 465 -5.24 14.50 2.29
N GLY A 466 -4.20 14.85 1.53
CA GLY A 466 -3.23 13.93 0.97
C GLY A 466 -3.84 12.92 0.00
N ILE A 467 -4.90 13.30 -0.71
CA ILE A 467 -5.60 12.45 -1.67
C ILE A 467 -4.99 12.67 -3.07
N PRO A 468 -4.52 11.61 -3.75
CA PRO A 468 -3.96 11.74 -5.09
C PRO A 468 -5.03 12.13 -6.11
N TYR A 469 -4.65 12.99 -7.05
CA TYR A 469 -5.53 13.43 -8.15
C TYR A 469 -4.71 13.86 -9.37
N GLU A 470 -5.30 13.72 -10.54
CA GLU A 470 -4.84 14.38 -11.76
C GLU A 470 -5.49 15.77 -11.88
N ILE A 471 -4.77 16.73 -12.44
CA ILE A 471 -5.32 18.06 -12.71
C ILE A 471 -5.26 18.32 -14.20
N LYS A 472 -6.41 18.65 -14.79
CA LYS A 472 -6.50 19.12 -16.16
C LYS A 472 -6.74 20.62 -16.14
N LEU A 473 -5.74 21.37 -16.60
CA LEU A 473 -5.79 22.83 -16.67
C LEU A 473 -6.50 23.29 -17.93
N TYR A 474 -7.39 24.25 -17.76
CA TYR A 474 -8.10 24.92 -18.84
C TYR A 474 -7.78 26.40 -18.81
N GLN A 475 -7.30 26.91 -19.94
CA GLN A 475 -7.15 28.35 -20.15
C GLN A 475 -8.52 28.99 -20.38
N ARG A 476 -8.74 30.18 -19.83
CA ARG A 476 -9.97 30.94 -20.08
C ARG A 476 -10.05 31.45 -21.51
N ASP A 477 -11.26 31.41 -22.10
CA ASP A 477 -11.61 32.09 -23.35
C ASP A 477 -12.28 33.43 -23.00
N PRO A 478 -11.63 34.57 -23.28
CA PRO A 478 -11.47 35.78 -22.45
C PRO A 478 -12.03 35.81 -21.02
N PHE A 479 -13.31 35.50 -20.80
CA PHE A 479 -13.97 35.48 -19.49
C PHE A 479 -14.66 34.14 -19.15
N PHE A 480 -14.89 33.27 -20.13
CA PHE A 480 -15.73 32.08 -20.02
C PHE A 480 -14.92 30.78 -20.09
N SER A 481 -15.58 29.67 -19.69
CA SER A 481 -15.06 28.32 -19.89
C SER A 481 -14.84 28.03 -21.38
N PRO A 482 -13.69 27.43 -21.77
CA PRO A 482 -13.45 27.01 -23.15
C PRO A 482 -14.42 25.89 -23.59
N PRO A 483 -14.62 25.68 -24.90
CA PRO A 483 -15.51 24.63 -25.42
C PRO A 483 -15.22 23.25 -24.84
N GLU A 484 -13.95 22.87 -24.71
CA GLU A 484 -13.52 21.57 -24.17
C GLU A 484 -13.97 21.31 -22.72
N LEU A 485 -14.14 22.36 -21.91
CA LEU A 485 -14.67 22.24 -20.55
C LEU A 485 -16.21 22.22 -20.56
N LYS A 486 -16.82 22.97 -21.49
CA LYS A 486 -18.29 22.98 -21.68
C LYS A 486 -18.83 21.63 -22.14
N GLU A 487 -18.08 20.91 -22.96
CA GLU A 487 -18.46 19.58 -23.45
C GLU A 487 -18.50 18.53 -22.33
N LYS A 488 -17.78 18.73 -21.23
CA LYS A 488 -17.68 17.77 -20.12
C LYS A 488 -18.88 17.78 -19.18
N HIS A 489 -19.55 18.91 -18.99
CA HIS A 489 -20.68 18.99 -18.05
C HIS A 489 -21.79 19.87 -18.63
N PRO A 490 -23.08 19.51 -18.52
CA PRO A 490 -24.18 20.25 -19.16
C PRO A 490 -24.23 21.76 -18.88
N MET A 491 -23.71 22.19 -17.72
CA MET A 491 -23.64 23.60 -17.33
C MET A 491 -22.32 24.31 -17.71
N GLY A 492 -21.32 23.59 -18.23
CA GLY A 492 -19.97 24.11 -18.47
C GLY A 492 -19.30 24.72 -17.24
N ALA A 493 -19.64 24.20 -16.07
CA ALA A 493 -19.25 24.71 -14.76
C ALA A 493 -17.78 24.40 -14.44
N SER A 494 -17.16 25.25 -13.62
CA SER A 494 -15.84 25.02 -13.03
C SER A 494 -15.85 25.47 -11.56
N PRO A 495 -15.26 24.71 -10.63
CA PRO A 495 -14.59 23.42 -10.82
C PRO A 495 -15.53 22.28 -11.23
N LEU A 496 -14.96 21.26 -11.86
CA LEU A 496 -15.62 19.98 -12.15
C LEU A 496 -14.69 18.86 -11.66
N LEU A 497 -15.23 17.98 -10.81
CA LEU A 497 -14.56 16.75 -10.37
C LEU A 497 -15.05 15.61 -11.28
N GLU A 498 -14.12 14.91 -11.90
CA GLU A 498 -14.35 13.63 -12.54
C GLU A 498 -13.82 12.54 -11.60
N ASP A 499 -14.71 11.64 -11.18
CA ASP A 499 -14.40 10.57 -10.24
C ASP A 499 -14.66 9.21 -10.90
N ALA A 500 -13.57 8.62 -11.39
CA ALA A 500 -13.52 7.30 -11.99
C ALA A 500 -13.28 6.20 -10.95
N THR A 501 -13.33 6.50 -9.64
CA THR A 501 -12.91 5.55 -8.59
C THR A 501 -13.78 4.31 -8.47
N SER A 502 -15.08 4.46 -8.72
CA SER A 502 -16.09 3.42 -8.49
C SER A 502 -16.58 2.78 -9.79
N ASP A 503 -16.49 3.50 -10.91
CA ASP A 503 -16.81 3.02 -12.26
C ASP A 503 -15.92 3.76 -13.26
N PRO A 504 -14.78 3.16 -13.67
CA PRO A 504 -13.87 3.78 -14.63
C PRO A 504 -14.47 3.98 -16.03
N GLU A 505 -15.46 3.16 -16.42
CA GLU A 505 -16.11 3.23 -17.73
C GLU A 505 -17.17 4.34 -17.76
N ASN A 506 -17.78 4.65 -16.61
CA ASN A 506 -18.76 5.73 -16.45
C ASN A 506 -18.42 6.63 -15.25
N PRO A 507 -17.38 7.48 -15.35
CA PRO A 507 -16.95 8.30 -14.22
C PRO A 507 -18.04 9.28 -13.78
N LEU A 508 -18.15 9.50 -12.47
CA LEU A 508 -19.02 10.53 -11.91
C LEU A 508 -18.46 11.90 -12.28
N LEU A 509 -19.28 12.76 -12.87
CA LEU A 509 -18.95 14.15 -13.15
C LEU A 509 -19.74 15.04 -12.19
N LEU A 510 -19.05 15.61 -11.20
CA LEU A 510 -19.65 16.42 -10.15
C LEU A 510 -19.18 17.88 -10.24
N ALA A 511 -20.12 18.78 -10.52
CA ALA A 511 -19.93 20.22 -10.43
C ALA A 511 -20.36 20.76 -9.05
N GLU A 512 -20.23 22.08 -8.85
CA GLU A 512 -20.49 22.82 -7.61
C GLU A 512 -19.43 22.61 -6.51
N SER A 513 -18.61 23.63 -6.27
CA SER A 513 -17.48 23.55 -5.33
C SER A 513 -17.86 23.08 -3.92
N GLY A 514 -19.02 23.49 -3.39
CA GLY A 514 -19.50 23.01 -2.08
C GLY A 514 -19.83 21.52 -2.08
N ALA A 515 -20.53 21.04 -3.11
CA ALA A 515 -20.88 19.62 -3.25
C ALA A 515 -19.64 18.75 -3.46
N ILE A 516 -18.68 19.21 -4.26
CA ILE A 516 -17.40 18.54 -4.47
C ILE A 516 -16.63 18.43 -3.15
N VAL A 517 -16.56 19.51 -2.36
CA VAL A 517 -15.87 19.52 -1.06
C VAL A 517 -16.51 18.53 -0.09
N ASP A 518 -17.84 18.57 0.06
CA ASP A 518 -18.56 17.62 0.93
C ASP A 518 -18.36 16.18 0.45
N TYR A 519 -18.44 15.93 -0.85
CA TYR A 519 -18.24 14.62 -1.45
C TYR A 519 -16.83 14.08 -1.15
N ILE A 520 -15.78 14.88 -1.36
CA ILE A 520 -14.39 14.47 -1.10
C ILE A 520 -14.17 14.21 0.39
N ILE A 521 -14.63 15.11 1.27
CA ILE A 521 -14.48 14.95 2.72
C ILE A 521 -15.12 13.66 3.22
N ASN A 522 -16.34 13.38 2.77
CA ASN A 522 -17.09 12.22 3.25
C ASN A 522 -16.64 10.92 2.59
N LYS A 523 -16.38 10.91 1.27
CA LYS A 523 -16.01 9.69 0.54
C LYS A 523 -14.54 9.32 0.70
N TYR A 524 -13.63 10.29 0.73
CA TYR A 524 -12.18 10.04 0.72
C TYR A 524 -11.43 10.58 1.94
N GLY A 525 -11.97 11.65 2.56
CA GLY A 525 -11.35 12.35 3.68
C GLY A 525 -11.70 11.80 5.07
N ASN A 526 -12.62 10.84 5.18
CA ASN A 526 -13.13 10.30 6.45
C ASN A 526 -13.54 11.40 7.44
N GLY A 527 -14.23 12.44 6.94
CA GLY A 527 -14.68 13.57 7.74
C GLY A 527 -13.58 14.56 8.17
N LYS A 528 -12.30 14.33 7.83
CA LYS A 528 -11.23 15.32 8.10
C LYS A 528 -11.55 16.66 7.45
N LEU A 529 -11.16 17.75 8.14
CA LEU A 529 -11.48 19.15 7.79
C LEU A 529 -12.95 19.53 7.89
N SER A 530 -13.82 18.64 8.38
CA SER A 530 -15.15 18.97 8.89
C SER A 530 -15.19 18.85 10.40
N LEU A 531 -16.14 19.54 11.04
CA LEU A 531 -16.42 19.36 12.45
C LEU A 531 -17.68 18.50 12.60
N PRO A 532 -17.73 17.49 13.49
CA PRO A 532 -18.93 16.70 13.71
C PRO A 532 -19.97 17.50 14.54
N PRO A 533 -21.26 17.11 14.53
CA PRO A 533 -22.31 17.77 15.31
C PRO A 533 -22.05 17.85 16.82
N SER A 534 -21.22 16.95 17.37
CA SER A 534 -20.81 16.94 18.78
C SER A 534 -19.74 17.99 19.10
N HIS A 535 -19.09 18.59 18.10
CA HIS A 535 -18.02 19.55 18.30
C HIS A 535 -18.58 20.93 18.69
N PRO A 536 -18.00 21.63 19.70
CA PRO A 536 -18.55 22.90 20.18
C PRO A 536 -18.65 23.98 19.10
N ASN A 537 -17.73 24.00 18.14
CA ASN A 537 -17.71 24.96 17.04
C ASN A 537 -18.42 24.47 15.76
N TYR A 538 -19.23 23.40 15.82
CA TYR A 538 -19.90 22.87 14.64
C TYR A 538 -20.79 23.90 13.94
N ALA A 539 -21.55 24.68 14.71
CA ALA A 539 -22.42 25.72 14.17
C ALA A 539 -21.63 26.81 13.43
N ASP A 540 -20.48 27.20 13.97
CA ASP A 540 -19.58 28.16 13.32
C ASP A 540 -19.01 27.57 12.01
N TYR A 541 -18.54 26.32 12.04
CA TYR A 541 -18.05 25.64 10.84
C TYR A 541 -19.10 25.62 9.74
N LEU A 542 -20.33 25.17 10.04
CA LEU A 542 -21.43 25.16 9.07
C LEU A 542 -21.72 26.57 8.54
N TYR A 543 -21.82 27.56 9.42
CA TYR A 543 -22.11 28.94 9.03
C TYR A 543 -21.06 29.46 8.04
N TRP A 544 -19.76 29.35 8.37
CA TRP A 544 -18.69 29.89 7.54
C TRP A 544 -18.46 29.09 6.25
N LEU A 545 -18.65 27.77 6.28
CA LEU A 545 -18.62 26.93 5.08
C LEU A 545 -19.65 27.41 4.04
N HIS A 546 -20.89 27.63 4.47
CA HIS A 546 -21.95 28.10 3.58
C HIS A 546 -21.88 29.61 3.30
N PHE A 547 -21.32 30.43 4.20
CA PHE A 547 -21.21 31.88 4.01
C PHE A 547 -20.39 32.24 2.77
N SER A 548 -19.33 31.49 2.47
CA SER A 548 -18.46 31.75 1.31
C SER A 548 -19.26 31.79 -0.01
N ASN A 549 -20.01 30.73 -0.32
CA ASN A 549 -20.79 30.64 -1.57
C ASN A 549 -22.18 31.26 -1.46
N GLY A 550 -22.77 31.31 -0.26
CA GLY A 550 -24.12 31.83 -0.05
C GLY A 550 -24.21 33.36 0.07
N ASN A 551 -23.12 34.01 0.49
CA ASN A 551 -23.12 35.45 0.76
C ASN A 551 -21.91 36.19 0.18
N LEU A 552 -20.70 35.80 0.58
CA LEU A 552 -19.46 36.54 0.26
C LEU A 552 -19.23 36.63 -1.26
N GLN A 553 -19.08 35.49 -1.92
CA GLN A 553 -18.80 35.41 -3.35
C GLN A 553 -19.91 36.08 -4.20
N PRO A 554 -21.21 35.80 -4.00
CA PRO A 554 -22.27 36.49 -4.72
C PRO A 554 -22.25 38.02 -4.53
N THR A 555 -21.89 38.49 -3.34
CA THR A 555 -21.85 39.92 -3.03
C THR A 555 -20.68 40.61 -3.73
N ILE A 556 -19.49 40.00 -3.73
CA ILE A 556 -18.33 40.49 -4.52
C ILE A 556 -18.65 40.48 -6.02
N PHE A 557 -19.27 39.42 -6.52
CA PHE A 557 -19.63 39.32 -7.93
C PHE A 557 -20.66 40.37 -8.37
N ARG A 558 -21.63 40.71 -7.51
CA ARG A 558 -22.57 41.81 -7.77
C ARG A 558 -21.87 43.17 -7.81
N ARG A 559 -20.88 43.41 -6.95
CA ARG A 559 -20.05 44.64 -7.00
C ARG A 559 -19.26 44.71 -8.30
N PHE A 560 -18.65 43.60 -8.72
CA PHE A 560 -17.98 43.49 -10.02
C PHE A 560 -18.90 43.86 -11.18
N GLN A 561 -20.11 43.29 -11.25
CA GLN A 561 -21.09 43.63 -12.29
C GLN A 561 -21.50 45.10 -12.24
N ALA A 562 -21.76 45.64 -11.05
CA ALA A 562 -22.11 47.04 -10.88
C ALA A 562 -20.97 47.96 -11.36
N ARG A 563 -19.71 47.63 -11.05
CA ARG A 563 -18.52 48.36 -11.51
C ARG A 563 -18.39 48.36 -13.03
N MET A 564 -18.68 47.23 -13.69
CA MET A 564 -18.65 47.12 -15.15
C MET A 564 -19.74 47.95 -15.85
N MET A 565 -20.86 48.23 -15.17
CA MET A 565 -21.98 49.00 -15.72
C MET A 565 -22.04 50.46 -15.26
N ALA A 566 -21.19 50.84 -14.30
CA ALA A 566 -21.16 52.18 -13.72
C ALA A 566 -20.27 53.11 -14.55
N ALA A 567 -20.66 54.38 -14.67
CA ALA A 567 -19.83 55.40 -15.31
C ALA A 567 -18.59 55.74 -14.47
N ASP A 568 -18.75 55.72 -13.15
CA ASP A 568 -17.70 55.93 -12.16
C ASP A 568 -18.11 55.28 -10.81
N GLN A 569 -17.25 55.42 -9.80
CA GLN A 569 -17.52 54.87 -8.46
C GLN A 569 -18.55 55.68 -7.65
N GLN A 570 -19.06 56.80 -8.16
CA GLN A 570 -20.15 57.58 -7.54
C GLN A 570 -21.53 57.02 -7.92
N ASP A 571 -21.60 56.09 -8.87
CA ASP A 571 -22.87 55.45 -9.26
C ASP A 571 -23.54 54.79 -8.03
N PRO A 572 -24.79 55.14 -7.70
CA PRO A 572 -25.49 54.59 -6.54
C PRO A 572 -25.59 53.07 -6.55
N ARG A 573 -25.62 52.43 -7.73
CA ARG A 573 -25.65 50.96 -7.86
C ARG A 573 -24.34 50.36 -7.36
N TYR A 574 -23.20 50.95 -7.79
CA TYR A 574 -21.88 50.54 -7.32
C TYR A 574 -21.72 50.78 -5.83
N GLN A 575 -22.03 51.99 -5.34
CA GLN A 575 -21.93 52.33 -3.91
C GLN A 575 -22.74 51.38 -3.02
N ASN A 576 -23.97 51.05 -3.42
CA ASN A 576 -24.80 50.10 -2.66
C ASN A 576 -24.20 48.69 -2.61
N THR A 577 -23.60 48.21 -3.69
CA THR A 577 -22.91 46.91 -3.70
C THR A 577 -21.57 46.95 -2.96
N ASP A 578 -20.83 48.05 -3.03
CA ASP A 578 -19.57 48.27 -2.34
C ASP A 578 -19.77 48.27 -0.81
N GLU A 579 -20.80 48.95 -0.32
CA GLU A 579 -21.19 48.93 1.09
C GLU A 579 -21.60 47.54 1.59
N ARG A 580 -22.20 46.71 0.72
CA ARG A 580 -22.49 45.30 1.06
C ARG A 580 -21.21 44.46 1.14
N VAL A 581 -20.27 44.66 0.22
CA VAL A 581 -18.97 43.99 0.25
C VAL A 581 -18.20 44.37 1.52
N LYS A 582 -18.11 45.66 1.87
CA LYS A 582 -17.48 46.13 3.11
C LYS A 582 -18.08 45.48 4.35
N ARG A 583 -19.41 45.37 4.43
CA ARG A 583 -20.07 44.66 5.55
C ARG A 583 -19.71 43.17 5.60
N ALA A 584 -19.70 42.47 4.47
CA ALA A 584 -19.37 41.05 4.42
C ALA A 584 -17.89 40.79 4.80
N ILE A 585 -16.98 41.62 4.29
CA ILE A 585 -15.54 41.52 4.60
C ILE A 585 -15.29 41.91 6.06
N GLY A 586 -15.90 42.98 6.55
CA GLY A 586 -15.82 43.38 7.97
C GLY A 586 -16.28 42.26 8.89
N HIS A 587 -17.38 41.58 8.57
CA HIS A 587 -17.88 40.44 9.34
C HIS A 587 -16.87 39.28 9.43
N ILE A 588 -16.19 38.96 8.32
CA ILE A 588 -15.12 37.95 8.30
C ILE A 588 -13.90 38.43 9.10
N ASN A 589 -13.51 39.70 8.92
CA ASN A 589 -12.38 40.28 9.63
C ASN A 589 -12.58 40.22 11.14
N ASP A 590 -13.74 40.63 11.64
CA ASP A 590 -14.05 40.60 13.07
C ASP A 590 -13.97 39.17 13.64
N ARG A 591 -14.45 38.18 12.88
CA ARG A 591 -14.32 36.76 13.23
C ARG A 591 -12.86 36.34 13.35
N LEU A 592 -12.04 36.67 12.35
CA LEU A 592 -10.62 36.28 12.26
C LEU A 592 -9.69 37.10 13.15
N SER A 593 -10.12 38.29 13.61
CA SER A 593 -9.43 39.03 14.66
C SER A 593 -9.57 38.37 16.03
N SER A 594 -10.63 37.58 16.23
CA SER A 594 -10.92 36.90 17.50
C SER A 594 -10.61 35.40 17.47
N ASN A 595 -10.38 34.83 16.29
CA ASN A 595 -10.18 33.39 16.09
C ASN A 595 -9.03 33.11 15.13
N LYS A 596 -8.35 31.98 15.31
CA LYS A 596 -7.24 31.57 14.44
C LYS A 596 -7.72 31.29 13.01
N TYR A 597 -8.88 30.64 12.89
CA TYR A 597 -9.56 30.22 11.66
C TYR A 597 -11.06 30.48 11.76
N LEU A 598 -11.79 30.34 10.66
CA LEU A 598 -13.22 30.67 10.62
C LEU A 598 -14.05 29.84 11.60
N ALA A 599 -13.76 28.54 11.71
CA ALA A 599 -14.42 27.63 12.64
C ALA A 599 -13.83 27.66 14.07
N GLY A 600 -12.94 28.59 14.40
CA GLY A 600 -12.32 28.72 15.73
C GLY A 600 -10.81 28.51 15.72
N SER A 601 -10.30 27.54 16.49
CA SER A 601 -8.86 27.24 16.58
C SER A 601 -8.34 26.30 15.51
N GLU A 602 -9.23 25.53 14.86
CA GLU A 602 -8.90 24.49 13.89
C GLU A 602 -9.12 24.95 12.45
N PHE A 603 -8.23 24.52 11.56
CA PHE A 603 -8.36 24.76 10.12
C PHE A 603 -9.36 23.78 9.53
N THR A 604 -10.32 24.28 8.75
CA THR A 604 -11.42 23.47 8.22
C THR A 604 -11.71 23.78 6.77
N ALA A 605 -12.62 23.01 6.15
CA ALA A 605 -13.12 23.28 4.82
C ALA A 605 -13.78 24.66 4.67
N ALA A 606 -14.23 25.29 5.77
CA ALA A 606 -14.71 26.67 5.74
C ALA A 606 -13.61 27.65 5.31
N ASP A 607 -12.37 27.43 5.76
CA ASP A 607 -11.21 28.22 5.37
C ASP A 607 -10.83 27.96 3.91
N VAL A 608 -10.80 26.69 3.49
CA VAL A 608 -10.55 26.27 2.09
C VAL A 608 -11.53 26.95 1.13
N MET A 609 -12.83 26.91 1.46
CA MET A 609 -13.88 27.51 0.63
C MET A 609 -13.78 29.04 0.54
N THR A 610 -13.31 29.69 1.61
CA THR A 610 -13.26 31.16 1.70
C THR A 610 -12.00 31.74 1.06
N MET A 611 -10.89 30.99 1.04
CA MET A 611 -9.57 31.46 0.56
C MET A 611 -9.63 32.15 -0.81
N TRP A 612 -10.28 31.51 -1.79
CA TRP A 612 -10.40 32.02 -3.15
C TRP A 612 -10.97 33.45 -3.26
N CYS A 613 -11.91 33.81 -2.38
CA CYS A 613 -12.52 35.15 -2.38
C CYS A 613 -11.53 36.27 -2.04
N PHE A 614 -10.42 35.93 -1.38
CA PHE A 614 -9.39 36.87 -0.93
C PHE A 614 -8.05 36.71 -1.66
N THR A 615 -7.95 35.75 -2.57
CA THR A 615 -6.77 35.50 -3.42
C THR A 615 -7.13 35.75 -4.89
N THR A 616 -7.37 34.70 -5.67
CA THR A 616 -7.54 34.74 -7.12
C THR A 616 -8.76 35.55 -7.56
N MET A 617 -9.84 35.59 -6.76
CA MET A 617 -11.01 36.43 -7.09
C MET A 617 -10.66 37.92 -7.20
N ARG A 618 -9.63 38.39 -6.48
CA ARG A 618 -9.20 39.80 -6.49
C ARG A 618 -8.60 40.24 -7.82
N GLN A 619 -8.23 39.29 -8.69
CA GLN A 619 -7.86 39.60 -10.07
C GLN A 619 -9.07 40.05 -10.91
N PHE A 620 -10.29 39.63 -10.58
CA PHE A 620 -11.50 40.16 -11.24
C PHE A 620 -12.00 41.42 -10.59
N GLU A 621 -12.05 41.42 -9.25
CA GLU A 621 -12.59 42.52 -8.48
C GLU A 621 -11.58 42.99 -7.42
N PRO A 622 -10.85 44.10 -7.70
CA PRO A 622 -9.89 44.62 -6.75
C PRO A 622 -10.57 45.01 -5.43
N ILE A 623 -10.05 44.45 -4.35
CA ILE A 623 -10.46 44.71 -2.97
C ILE A 623 -9.19 45.03 -2.20
N ASP A 624 -9.13 46.20 -1.60
CA ASP A 624 -8.03 46.60 -0.72
C ASP A 624 -8.29 46.07 0.69
N LEU A 625 -7.37 45.26 1.19
CA LEU A 625 -7.44 44.63 2.50
C LEU A 625 -6.64 45.37 3.60
N THR A 626 -6.09 46.55 3.30
CA THR A 626 -5.22 47.33 4.21
C THR A 626 -5.86 47.55 5.60
N GLU A 627 -7.17 47.75 5.66
CA GLU A 627 -7.90 48.00 6.92
C GLU A 627 -8.37 46.71 7.65
N TYR A 628 -8.13 45.52 7.07
CA TYR A 628 -8.69 44.25 7.54
C TYR A 628 -7.57 43.32 8.05
N THR A 629 -6.97 43.68 9.19
CA THR A 629 -5.81 42.98 9.76
C THR A 629 -6.07 41.52 10.08
N GLY A 630 -7.26 41.16 10.57
CA GLY A 630 -7.63 39.77 10.87
C GLY A 630 -7.60 38.88 9.62
N ILE A 631 -8.07 39.42 8.48
CA ILE A 631 -8.00 38.72 7.19
C ILE A 631 -6.56 38.61 6.71
N LEU A 632 -5.76 39.68 6.79
CA LEU A 632 -4.36 39.65 6.34
C LEU A 632 -3.53 38.62 7.10
N GLU A 633 -3.70 38.52 8.42
CA GLU A 633 -3.02 37.52 9.23
C GLU A 633 -3.48 36.09 8.91
N TRP A 634 -4.78 35.89 8.71
CA TRP A 634 -5.33 34.59 8.29
C TRP A 634 -4.83 34.18 6.90
N LEU A 635 -4.83 35.09 5.93
CA LEU A 635 -4.31 34.85 4.58
C LEU A 635 -2.85 34.40 4.62
N LYS A 636 -2.01 35.08 5.39
CA LYS A 636 -0.62 34.68 5.60
C LYS A 636 -0.53 33.27 6.17
N ARG A 637 -1.28 32.97 7.25
CA ARG A 637 -1.30 31.64 7.88
C ARG A 637 -1.76 30.54 6.93
N VAL A 638 -2.75 30.78 6.08
CA VAL A 638 -3.26 29.79 5.12
C VAL A 638 -2.28 29.62 3.95
N ALA A 639 -1.67 30.71 3.46
CA ALA A 639 -0.74 30.67 2.33
C ALA A 639 0.63 30.04 2.66
N GLU A 640 1.03 30.04 3.93
CA GLU A 640 2.23 29.33 4.42
C GLU A 640 2.03 27.81 4.51
N ARG A 641 0.81 27.30 4.32
CA ARG A 641 0.53 25.86 4.38
C ARG A 641 1.14 25.15 3.16
N PRO A 642 1.92 24.07 3.34
CA PRO A 642 2.53 23.34 2.23
C PRO A 642 1.54 22.86 1.18
N ALA A 643 0.35 22.41 1.61
CA ALA A 643 -0.70 21.94 0.72
C ALA A 643 -1.27 23.07 -0.17
N TYR A 644 -1.42 24.29 0.36
CA TYR A 644 -1.84 25.43 -0.45
C TYR A 644 -0.78 25.78 -1.50
N GLN A 645 0.49 25.81 -1.14
CA GLN A 645 1.59 26.09 -2.07
C GLN A 645 1.68 25.02 -3.18
N ALA A 646 1.52 23.75 -2.82
CA ALA A 646 1.48 22.64 -3.78
C ALA A 646 0.27 22.77 -4.73
N ALA A 647 -0.93 23.03 -4.18
CA ALA A 647 -2.14 23.22 -4.95
C ALA A 647 -2.02 24.36 -5.95
N MET A 648 -1.48 25.50 -5.53
CA MET A 648 -1.30 26.66 -6.41
C MET A 648 -0.23 26.42 -7.47
N LYS A 649 0.90 25.78 -7.13
CA LYS A 649 1.92 25.40 -8.12
C LYS A 649 1.35 24.52 -9.24
N ARG A 650 0.37 23.66 -8.91
CA ARG A 650 -0.28 22.75 -9.87
C ARG A 650 -1.42 23.40 -10.63
N SER A 651 -2.24 24.23 -9.97
CA SER A 651 -3.47 24.80 -10.54
C SER A 651 -3.27 26.16 -11.21
N GLU A 652 -2.33 26.96 -10.71
CA GLU A 652 -2.06 28.34 -11.12
C GLU A 652 -0.54 28.61 -11.20
N PRO A 653 0.22 27.86 -12.02
CA PRO A 653 1.69 27.96 -12.05
C PRO A 653 2.24 29.34 -12.43
N ASP A 654 1.42 30.16 -13.09
CA ASP A 654 1.79 31.50 -13.58
C ASP A 654 1.34 32.63 -12.63
N LEU A 655 0.63 32.33 -11.53
CA LEU A 655 0.17 33.35 -10.59
C LEU A 655 1.26 33.71 -9.56
N ASP A 656 1.43 35.02 -9.35
CA ASP A 656 2.22 35.57 -8.25
C ASP A 656 1.42 35.46 -6.93
N LEU A 657 1.78 34.45 -6.13
CA LEU A 657 1.15 34.20 -4.84
C LEU A 657 1.39 35.32 -3.83
N GLU A 658 2.56 35.97 -3.86
CA GLU A 658 2.88 37.07 -2.94
C GLU A 658 1.99 38.28 -3.21
N ALA A 659 1.79 38.60 -4.49
CA ALA A 659 0.85 39.63 -4.90
C ALA A 659 -0.59 39.28 -4.48
N GLY A 660 -0.98 38.01 -4.64
CA GLY A 660 -2.29 37.47 -4.26
C GLY A 660 -2.66 37.69 -2.79
N ILE A 661 -1.69 37.49 -1.88
CA ILE A 661 -1.90 37.61 -0.42
C ILE A 661 -1.58 38.99 0.14
N SER A 662 -1.10 39.92 -0.70
CA SER A 662 -0.77 41.28 -0.27
C SER A 662 -2.01 42.11 0.09
N ALA A 663 -1.83 43.17 0.88
CA ALA A 663 -2.92 44.06 1.26
C ALA A 663 -3.61 44.72 0.06
N LYS A 664 -2.84 45.14 -0.96
CA LYS A 664 -3.39 45.76 -2.18
C LYS A 664 -3.94 44.73 -3.17
N GLY A 665 -3.40 43.52 -3.14
CA GLY A 665 -3.83 42.42 -3.99
C GLY A 665 -3.13 42.41 -5.35
N PRO A 666 -3.44 41.38 -6.15
CA PRO A 666 -2.81 41.22 -7.46
C PRO A 666 -3.33 42.27 -8.45
N PRO A 667 -2.58 42.55 -9.53
CA PRO A 667 -3.10 43.34 -10.64
C PRO A 667 -4.35 42.68 -11.22
N ALA A 668 -5.29 43.51 -11.71
CA ALA A 668 -6.50 43.01 -12.34
C ALA A 668 -6.14 42.15 -13.56
N PHE A 669 -6.84 41.04 -13.73
CA PHE A 669 -6.69 40.15 -14.86
C PHE A 669 -7.05 40.89 -16.16
N VAL A 670 -6.13 40.84 -17.13
CA VAL A 670 -6.34 41.35 -18.48
C VAL A 670 -6.32 40.14 -19.42
N PRO A 671 -7.45 39.81 -20.08
CA PRO A 671 -7.48 38.70 -21.04
C PRO A 671 -6.44 38.90 -22.14
N LYS A 672 -5.67 37.86 -22.46
CA LYS A 672 -4.86 37.86 -23.69
C LYS A 672 -5.82 37.90 -24.88
N LYS A 673 -5.59 38.85 -25.80
CA LYS A 673 -6.39 39.03 -27.02
C LYS A 673 -6.24 37.87 -27.98
#